data_AF-A0A7J7DG92-F1
#
_entry.id   AF-A0A7J7DG92-F1
#
_cell.length_a   1.000
_cell.length_b   1.000
_cell.length_c   1.000
_cell.angle_alpha   90.00
_cell.angle_beta   90.00
_cell.angle_gamma   90.00
#
_symmetry.space_group_name_H-M   'P 1'
#
loop_
_entity.id
_entity.type
_entity.pdbx_description
1 polymer ?
#
loop_
_entity_poly.entity_id
_entity_poly.type
_entity_poly.pdbx_seq_one_letter_code
_entity_poly.pdbx_strand_id
1 'polypeptide(L)'
;MGIQNPILKRGVDPDLLGGLTVCVGYFSVDKEQMWPDILQKAKKGGLNLIQTYVFWNVHEPVQGQYNFTGQYDLVKFIKLVWEHDMYVNLRLGPFIQAEWNHGGLPYWMREVPDITFRTDNGPFKHHMEKYVRMIIEKMKAEKLFAPQGGPIILAQIENEYNHIQRAFRERGSSYVQWAAKLAVRMQVGVPWIMCKQTDAPDPVINSCNGRHCGDTFTGPNKPYKPSLWTENWTAQYRAFGDPPSQRSAEDIAYSVARFFSRNGTLANYYMYHGGTNFGRTSAHFTTTRYYDEAPLDEYGNLNGANICAAFLVNNNTKIPQTVNFKGKNYIIPPRSISILPDCKTVVYNTETIVAQHNSRNFMRSEIANWNIKWKMYKEVIPSQFSLKSIRPYELFGLTKDTTDYAWYSTSIELDRADLAVRKDIAPVIRIPSLGHAMIVFVNGEYLGSAHGNHDVKGFVFQNEITLKPGVNQITLLCSTMGFPDSGPYMERVYTGPRALQLLGLNTGNLDLTFNGWGHQVGLDGEKLGLFSEGGSQKVEWTKANGVGPPLTWYKARFDAPEGKNPVVIQMTGMGKGMVWVNGNSIGRHWMSFLSALGQPSQSEYHIPRAYVKPKDNLLVIFEEEAVDPKAIEILVVDRDTICSFMTELHPPHVKSWARQNSHMRPVVDIVRPAAHLKCPNHKTILAVEFASWGDPYGACGNYFVGNCSSPISKEVVEKDPEIRPLVEQDSETLQHMLPEIPLWVKNPDYDRVDWLNKFIEYMWPYLDKAICKTAKNIATPIIAEQIPKYKIESVLFETLTLGSLPPTFQGMKVYVTNENELIMEPSIKWAGNPNVTIAVKAFGLKATAQVVDLQVFASPRITLKPLVPSFPCFANIYVSLMEKPHVDFGLKLIGADLMSIPGLYRFVQELIKDQVANMYLWPKTLEVQVLDPAKALKRPVGILHVKVLRAMKLTKKDLLGASDPYVKVKLTEDKLPSKKTTVRHKNLNPEWNEEFNLVVKDPQSQVLELNVYDWEKVGKHEKMGMNKVSLKDLPPNEPKVITLDLLKTMEVNDPQNNKNRGQLVVELTYKPFKEEGLPQGFEDSQSVQNAPDGTPTGGGLLVVIVHEAQDLEGKHHTNPYVRILFKGEERKTKHVRKNRDPRWEEEFAFMLEEPPTNHKMHVEALSSSSRIGLLHPKECLGYVDISLADVVTNKRINEKYHLIDSKNGRIQIELQWRTST
;
A
#
# COMPACT_ATOMS: atom_id res chain seq x y z
N MET A 1 -0.98 31.57 36.30
CA MET A 1 -0.59 30.60 37.35
C MET A 1 0.60 29.81 36.83
N GLY A 2 1.58 29.49 37.69
CA GLY A 2 2.85 28.90 37.25
C GLY A 2 2.97 27.41 37.53
N ILE A 3 3.73 26.71 36.68
CA ILE A 3 4.26 25.37 36.94
C ILE A 3 5.75 25.43 36.59
N GLN A 4 6.64 25.20 37.57
CA GLN A 4 8.08 25.18 37.33
C GLN A 4 8.49 23.83 36.73
N ASN A 5 9.16 23.86 35.58
CA ASN A 5 9.64 22.66 34.89
C ASN A 5 10.85 22.06 35.66
N PRO A 6 10.82 20.79 36.13
CA PRO A 6 11.86 20.24 37.00
C PRO A 6 13.25 20.11 36.36
N ILE A 7 13.38 20.27 35.04
CA ILE A 7 14.68 20.36 34.34
C ILE A 7 15.51 21.55 34.86
N LEU A 8 14.86 22.64 35.30
CA LEU A 8 15.48 23.89 35.74
C LEU A 8 16.45 23.78 36.94
N LYS A 9 16.53 22.62 37.62
CA LYS A 9 17.39 22.41 38.80
C LYS A 9 18.81 21.89 38.50
N ARG A 10 19.22 21.75 37.22
CA ARG A 10 20.55 21.20 36.86
C ARG A 10 21.34 21.99 35.81
N GLY A 11 21.09 23.29 35.67
CA GLY A 11 22.02 24.20 34.97
C GLY A 11 22.06 24.08 33.45
N VAL A 12 21.03 23.46 32.83
CA VAL A 12 20.79 23.59 31.38
C VAL A 12 19.78 24.74 31.19
N ASP A 13 20.15 25.71 30.35
CA ASP A 13 19.33 26.89 30.06
C ASP A 13 18.03 26.48 29.32
N PRO A 14 16.85 27.02 29.69
CA PRO A 14 15.60 26.74 28.97
C PRO A 14 15.63 27.07 27.47
N ASP A 15 16.38 28.10 27.02
CA ASP A 15 16.49 28.45 25.60
C ASP A 15 17.34 27.43 24.81
N LEU A 16 18.10 26.57 25.51
CA LEU A 16 19.03 25.60 24.94
C LEU A 16 18.34 24.31 24.46
N LEU A 17 17.16 23.99 25.01
CA LEU A 17 16.35 22.84 24.57
C LEU A 17 15.49 23.11 23.33
N GLY A 18 15.16 24.38 23.06
CA GLY A 18 14.32 24.82 21.93
C GLY A 18 15.02 24.74 20.58
N GLY A 19 15.37 23.53 20.13
CA GLY A 19 16.24 23.30 18.97
C GLY A 19 15.61 22.51 17.82
N LEU A 20 15.98 22.90 16.60
CA LEU A 20 16.04 21.99 15.46
C LEU A 20 17.32 21.15 15.58
N THR A 21 17.21 19.84 15.40
CA THR A 21 18.29 18.89 15.70
C THR A 21 18.45 17.84 14.58
N VAL A 22 19.58 17.14 14.57
CA VAL A 22 20.19 16.55 13.36
C VAL A 22 20.50 15.07 13.55
N CYS A 23 19.97 14.14 12.75
CA CYS A 23 20.65 12.85 12.58
C CYS A 23 21.77 12.92 11.52
N VAL A 24 22.99 12.54 11.93
CA VAL A 24 24.14 12.22 11.05
C VAL A 24 24.66 10.83 11.39
N GLY A 25 24.84 9.98 10.39
CA GLY A 25 25.64 8.75 10.55
C GLY A 25 27.12 9.04 10.34
N TYR A 26 27.95 9.00 11.40
CA TYR A 26 29.40 9.25 11.25
C TYR A 26 30.11 8.19 10.39
N PHE A 27 29.53 6.98 10.32
CA PHE A 27 29.95 5.87 9.47
C PHE A 27 29.63 6.07 7.98
N SER A 28 28.65 6.91 7.64
CA SER A 28 28.10 7.08 6.28
C SER A 28 28.96 7.98 5.37
N VAL A 29 30.12 8.45 5.86
CA VAL A 29 30.85 9.59 5.28
C VAL A 29 32.35 9.49 5.49
N ASP A 30 33.11 10.08 4.56
CA ASP A 30 34.56 10.16 4.64
C ASP A 30 35.01 11.11 5.78
N LYS A 31 35.79 10.54 6.70
CA LYS A 31 36.25 11.14 7.95
C LYS A 31 37.13 12.38 7.74
N GLU A 32 37.95 12.44 6.70
CA GLU A 32 39.01 13.46 6.62
C GLU A 32 38.55 14.76 5.95
N GLN A 33 37.41 14.76 5.26
CA GLN A 33 36.88 15.95 4.59
C GLN A 33 35.40 16.24 4.88
N MET A 34 34.54 15.22 5.05
CA MET A 34 33.09 15.44 5.05
C MET A 34 32.52 15.77 6.44
N TRP A 35 33.04 15.19 7.54
CA TRP A 35 32.51 15.50 8.88
C TRP A 35 32.57 17.01 9.23
N PRO A 36 33.68 17.76 9.05
CA PRO A 36 33.71 19.18 9.40
C PRO A 36 32.78 20.02 8.52
N ASP A 37 32.72 19.71 7.23
CA ASP A 37 31.85 20.41 6.27
C ASP A 37 30.36 20.19 6.59
N ILE A 38 29.95 18.95 6.87
CA ILE A 38 28.58 18.61 7.29
C ILE A 38 28.22 19.30 8.61
N LEU A 39 29.12 19.31 9.60
CA LEU A 39 28.87 19.98 10.88
C LEU A 39 28.79 21.50 10.73
N GLN A 40 29.64 22.10 9.90
CA GLN A 40 29.55 23.52 9.57
C GLN A 40 28.26 23.86 8.80
N LYS A 41 27.83 23.00 7.87
CA LYS A 41 26.57 23.16 7.12
C LYS A 41 25.35 23.00 8.03
N ALA A 42 25.36 22.04 8.96
CA ALA A 42 24.35 21.87 9.99
C ALA A 42 24.24 23.12 10.88
N LYS A 43 25.36 23.60 11.44
CA LYS A 43 25.41 24.83 12.24
C LYS A 43 24.89 26.06 11.46
N LYS A 44 25.27 26.19 10.18
CA LYS A 44 24.74 27.21 9.25
C LYS A 44 23.24 27.06 8.95
N GLY A 45 22.71 25.84 9.02
CA GLY A 45 21.27 25.55 8.91
C GLY A 45 20.44 25.94 10.14
N GLY A 46 21.05 26.53 11.17
CA GLY A 46 20.37 26.94 12.40
C GLY A 46 20.24 25.83 13.45
N LEU A 47 21.07 24.80 13.36
CA LEU A 47 21.02 23.61 14.21
C LEU A 47 21.99 23.74 15.39
N ASN A 48 21.57 23.26 16.56
CA ASN A 48 22.34 23.37 17.81
C ASN A 48 22.70 22.00 18.45
N LEU A 49 22.18 20.89 17.93
CA LEU A 49 22.47 19.54 18.44
C LEU A 49 22.54 18.48 17.33
N ILE A 50 23.53 17.59 17.45
CA ILE A 50 23.73 16.40 16.62
C ILE A 50 23.32 15.13 17.38
N GLN A 51 22.31 14.46 16.87
CA GLN A 51 21.93 13.11 17.23
C GLN A 51 22.70 12.10 16.36
N THR A 52 23.21 11.03 16.97
CA THR A 52 23.82 9.92 16.21
C THR A 52 23.68 8.59 16.94
N TYR A 53 23.43 7.52 16.20
CA TYR A 53 23.41 6.14 16.70
C TYR A 53 24.83 5.64 17.05
N VAL A 54 24.95 4.60 17.87
CA VAL A 54 26.23 3.90 18.09
C VAL A 54 26.11 2.46 17.59
N PHE A 55 27.01 2.09 16.68
CA PHE A 55 26.86 0.91 15.81
C PHE A 55 27.66 -0.28 16.36
N TRP A 56 27.04 -1.06 17.26
CA TRP A 56 27.74 -2.11 18.00
C TRP A 56 28.39 -3.16 17.09
N ASN A 57 27.74 -3.59 16.01
CA ASN A 57 28.26 -4.60 15.07
C ASN A 57 29.61 -4.22 14.43
N VAL A 58 29.89 -2.94 14.15
CA VAL A 58 31.20 -2.47 13.65
C VAL A 58 32.17 -2.10 14.77
N HIS A 59 31.67 -1.82 15.98
CA HIS A 59 32.49 -1.54 17.16
C HIS A 59 32.97 -2.80 17.90
N GLU A 60 32.27 -3.93 17.82
CA GLU A 60 32.66 -5.24 18.38
C GLU A 60 32.40 -6.35 17.33
N PRO A 61 33.06 -6.33 16.16
CA PRO A 61 32.81 -7.29 15.08
C PRO A 61 33.23 -8.73 15.46
N VAL A 62 34.21 -8.86 16.34
CA VAL A 62 34.58 -10.10 17.04
C VAL A 62 34.39 -9.86 18.53
N GLN A 63 33.78 -10.83 19.22
CA GLN A 63 33.46 -10.70 20.65
C GLN A 63 34.70 -10.33 21.48
N GLY A 64 34.61 -9.24 22.25
CA GLY A 64 35.68 -8.67 23.07
C GLY A 64 36.73 -7.83 22.32
N GLN A 65 36.71 -7.77 20.97
CA GLN A 65 37.66 -6.99 20.19
C GLN A 65 37.02 -5.69 19.69
N TYR A 66 37.45 -4.56 20.23
CA TYR A 66 36.79 -3.27 20.03
C TYR A 66 37.48 -2.38 18.98
N ASN A 67 36.72 -1.92 17.97
CA ASN A 67 37.21 -0.99 16.94
C ASN A 67 36.63 0.41 17.12
N PHE A 68 37.52 1.40 17.29
CA PHE A 68 37.21 2.83 17.34
C PHE A 68 38.17 3.65 16.45
N THR A 69 38.65 3.05 15.36
CA THR A 69 39.63 3.63 14.43
C THR A 69 39.00 3.91 13.06
N GLY A 70 39.71 4.65 12.20
CA GLY A 70 39.18 5.06 10.89
C GLY A 70 37.85 5.81 11.06
N GLN A 71 36.88 5.55 10.18
CA GLN A 71 35.53 6.12 10.25
C GLN A 71 34.73 5.73 11.51
N TYR A 72 35.17 4.75 12.30
CA TYR A 72 34.50 4.30 13.53
C TYR A 72 34.96 5.07 14.79
N ASP A 73 35.61 6.22 14.62
CA ASP A 73 36.16 7.05 15.70
C ASP A 73 35.09 7.98 16.30
N LEU A 74 34.18 7.38 17.07
CA LEU A 74 33.08 8.05 17.78
C LEU A 74 33.58 9.19 18.70
N VAL A 75 34.74 9.02 19.33
CA VAL A 75 35.31 10.03 20.24
C VAL A 75 35.75 11.27 19.46
N LYS A 76 36.47 11.12 18.34
CA LYS A 76 36.83 12.26 17.49
C LYS A 76 35.59 12.91 16.87
N PHE A 77 34.58 12.14 16.45
CA PHE A 77 33.35 12.71 15.93
C PHE A 77 32.65 13.60 16.97
N ILE A 78 32.44 13.12 18.20
CA ILE A 78 31.77 13.89 19.26
C ILE A 78 32.60 15.13 19.68
N LYS A 79 33.94 15.05 19.71
CA LYS A 79 34.80 16.22 19.93
C LYS A 79 34.67 17.25 18.80
N LEU A 80 34.63 16.81 17.55
CA LEU A 80 34.43 17.68 16.39
C LEU A 80 33.06 18.37 16.38
N VAL A 81 32.00 17.73 16.91
CA VAL A 81 30.70 18.37 17.14
C VAL A 81 30.81 19.54 18.14
N TRP A 82 31.56 19.34 19.23
CA TRP A 82 31.80 20.37 20.24
C TRP A 82 32.65 21.53 19.71
N GLU A 83 33.67 21.23 18.90
CA GLU A 83 34.48 22.23 18.17
C GLU A 83 33.65 23.10 17.21
N HIS A 84 32.46 22.64 16.79
CA HIS A 84 31.50 23.40 15.98
C HIS A 84 30.38 24.07 16.80
N ASP A 85 30.54 24.18 18.13
CA ASP A 85 29.59 24.81 19.06
C ASP A 85 28.19 24.13 18.99
N MET A 86 28.17 22.80 19.07
CA MET A 86 26.94 22.00 19.07
C MET A 86 26.95 20.93 20.17
N TYR A 87 25.74 20.59 20.63
CA TYR A 87 25.51 19.53 21.62
C TYR A 87 25.26 18.17 20.95
N VAL A 88 25.17 17.10 21.73
CA VAL A 88 24.94 15.73 21.25
C VAL A 88 23.78 15.02 21.97
N ASN A 89 22.97 14.28 21.20
CA ASN A 89 22.08 13.22 21.71
C ASN A 89 22.62 11.84 21.31
N LEU A 90 23.07 11.05 22.29
CA LEU A 90 23.75 9.78 22.03
C LEU A 90 22.77 8.60 21.93
N ARG A 91 22.45 8.25 20.68
CA ARG A 91 21.83 7.03 20.10
C ARG A 91 22.38 5.65 20.51
N LEU A 92 22.71 5.41 21.79
CA LEU A 92 23.62 4.32 22.20
C LEU A 92 23.18 2.90 21.77
N GLY A 93 21.88 2.64 21.63
CA GLY A 93 21.34 1.32 21.28
C GLY A 93 21.08 0.45 22.51
N PRO A 94 21.40 -0.86 22.53
CA PRO A 94 22.27 -1.58 21.59
C PRO A 94 21.65 -1.89 20.23
N PHE A 95 20.36 -2.17 20.18
CA PHE A 95 19.62 -2.23 18.94
C PHE A 95 19.24 -0.81 18.53
N ILE A 96 19.38 -0.50 17.24
CA ILE A 96 19.17 0.85 16.68
C ILE A 96 18.24 0.85 15.45
N GLN A 97 17.93 -0.31 14.87
CA GLN A 97 17.36 -0.45 13.52
C GLN A 97 18.22 0.28 12.49
N ALA A 98 17.94 1.56 12.23
CA ALA A 98 18.68 2.46 11.34
C ALA A 98 18.88 1.94 9.91
N GLU A 99 18.04 0.99 9.48
CA GLU A 99 18.15 0.24 8.23
C GLU A 99 19.59 -0.27 7.98
N TRP A 100 20.20 -0.70 9.08
CA TRP A 100 21.59 -1.16 9.20
C TRP A 100 21.62 -2.66 9.48
N ASN A 101 22.67 -3.35 9.02
CA ASN A 101 22.76 -4.81 9.07
C ASN A 101 22.51 -5.33 10.48
N HIS A 102 21.56 -6.25 10.62
CA HIS A 102 21.18 -6.86 11.90
C HIS A 102 20.71 -5.87 12.98
N GLY A 103 20.20 -4.69 12.57
CA GLY A 103 19.70 -3.64 13.47
C GLY A 103 20.78 -3.06 14.40
N GLY A 104 22.06 -3.19 14.01
CA GLY A 104 23.23 -2.79 14.81
C GLY A 104 23.81 -3.87 15.72
N LEU A 105 23.18 -5.03 15.88
CA LEU A 105 23.67 -6.09 16.78
C LEU A 105 24.79 -6.92 16.11
N PRO A 106 25.95 -7.17 16.77
CA PRO A 106 26.99 -8.05 16.23
C PRO A 106 26.50 -9.46 15.88
N TYR A 107 26.93 -10.03 14.74
CA TYR A 107 26.53 -11.38 14.33
C TYR A 107 26.84 -12.44 15.39
N TRP A 108 28.03 -12.38 16.02
CA TRP A 108 28.45 -13.38 17.03
C TRP A 108 27.46 -13.54 18.18
N MET A 109 26.59 -12.56 18.42
CA MET A 109 25.56 -12.63 19.44
C MET A 109 24.49 -13.69 19.12
N ARG A 110 24.23 -14.00 17.83
CA ARG A 110 23.31 -15.08 17.39
C ARG A 110 23.83 -16.47 17.77
N GLU A 111 25.15 -16.62 17.93
CA GLU A 111 25.82 -17.88 18.27
C GLU A 111 25.87 -18.13 19.80
N VAL A 112 25.39 -17.19 20.62
CA VAL A 112 25.40 -17.33 22.08
C VAL A 112 24.29 -18.29 22.53
N PRO A 113 24.60 -19.34 23.32
CA PRO A 113 23.59 -20.30 23.79
C PRO A 113 22.41 -19.65 24.51
N ASP A 114 21.21 -20.20 24.28
CA ASP A 114 19.93 -19.77 24.87
C ASP A 114 19.59 -18.28 24.72
N ILE A 115 20.20 -17.57 23.77
CA ILE A 115 19.91 -16.16 23.56
C ILE A 115 18.53 -15.93 22.92
N THR A 116 17.98 -14.76 23.17
CA THR A 116 16.78 -14.23 22.48
C THR A 116 16.92 -12.72 22.53
N PHE A 117 16.92 -12.05 21.38
CA PHE A 117 17.27 -10.64 21.34
C PHE A 117 16.15 -9.76 21.92
N ARG A 118 16.55 -8.65 22.56
CA ARG A 118 15.63 -7.59 23.03
C ARG A 118 14.49 -8.13 23.90
N THR A 119 14.81 -8.96 24.89
CA THR A 119 13.83 -9.49 25.84
C THR A 119 14.48 -9.79 27.18
N ASP A 120 13.69 -10.20 28.17
CA ASP A 120 14.21 -10.58 29.49
C ASP A 120 14.91 -11.95 29.40
N ASN A 121 16.15 -11.93 28.91
CA ASN A 121 17.01 -13.06 28.58
C ASN A 121 18.40 -12.82 29.19
N GLY A 122 18.89 -13.76 30.01
CA GLY A 122 20.15 -13.63 30.73
C GLY A 122 21.36 -13.32 29.83
N PRO A 123 21.65 -14.14 28.81
CA PRO A 123 22.73 -13.90 27.85
C PRO A 123 22.65 -12.53 27.16
N PHE A 124 21.50 -12.16 26.60
CA PHE A 124 21.32 -10.87 25.93
C PHE A 124 21.55 -9.69 26.87
N LYS A 125 20.98 -9.74 28.09
CA LYS A 125 21.15 -8.71 29.12
C LYS A 125 22.59 -8.56 29.57
N HIS A 126 23.33 -9.67 29.70
CA HIS A 126 24.75 -9.67 30.04
C HIS A 126 25.59 -8.93 28.98
N HIS A 127 25.43 -9.30 27.70
CA HIS A 127 26.18 -8.66 26.62
C HIS A 127 25.78 -7.18 26.44
N MET A 128 24.49 -6.86 26.56
CA MET A 128 24.01 -5.47 26.54
C MET A 128 24.60 -4.63 27.69
N GLU A 129 24.60 -5.12 28.93
CA GLU A 129 25.22 -4.37 30.05
C GLU A 129 26.73 -4.19 29.85
N LYS A 130 27.44 -5.18 29.29
CA LYS A 130 28.88 -5.06 28.95
C LYS A 130 29.13 -3.96 27.91
N TYR A 131 28.37 -3.94 26.80
CA TYR A 131 28.52 -2.95 25.74
C TYR A 131 28.11 -1.54 26.19
N VAL A 132 26.95 -1.39 26.83
CA VAL A 132 26.47 -0.11 27.36
C VAL A 132 27.53 0.49 28.30
N ARG A 133 28.06 -0.32 29.22
CA ARG A 133 29.13 0.10 30.14
C ARG A 133 30.41 0.50 29.39
N MET A 134 30.84 -0.26 28.38
CA MET A 134 32.04 0.04 27.59
C MET A 134 31.93 1.37 26.84
N ILE A 135 30.78 1.66 26.21
CA ILE A 135 30.54 2.96 25.56
C ILE A 135 30.52 4.09 26.60
N ILE A 136 29.75 3.94 27.68
CA ILE A 136 29.60 5.01 28.68
C ILE A 136 30.92 5.34 29.36
N GLU A 137 31.69 4.35 29.81
CA GLU A 137 32.98 4.63 30.47
C GLU A 137 34.01 5.23 29.49
N LYS A 138 33.95 4.89 28.20
CA LYS A 138 34.74 5.59 27.15
C LYS A 138 34.34 7.06 27.04
N MET A 139 33.04 7.37 26.97
CA MET A 139 32.55 8.76 26.91
C MET A 139 32.90 9.55 28.18
N LYS A 140 32.86 8.90 29.36
CA LYS A 140 33.23 9.51 30.66
C LYS A 140 34.71 9.80 30.79
N ALA A 141 35.59 8.89 30.38
CA ALA A 141 37.04 9.09 30.40
C ALA A 141 37.43 10.32 29.56
N GLU A 142 36.79 10.48 28.41
CA GLU A 142 36.95 11.61 27.48
C GLU A 142 36.15 12.86 27.90
N LYS A 143 35.47 12.84 29.06
CA LYS A 143 34.66 13.93 29.64
C LYS A 143 33.54 14.47 28.74
N LEU A 144 32.96 13.61 27.89
CA LEU A 144 32.06 14.05 26.82
C LEU A 144 30.62 14.35 27.26
N PHE A 145 30.21 14.04 28.49
CA PHE A 145 28.91 14.44 29.03
C PHE A 145 28.92 15.88 29.55
N ALA A 146 27.81 16.60 29.41
CA ALA A 146 27.70 18.01 29.81
C ALA A 146 28.05 18.30 31.29
N PRO A 147 27.71 17.46 32.28
CA PRO A 147 28.19 17.62 33.67
C PRO A 147 29.70 17.47 33.86
N GLN A 148 30.45 17.05 32.83
CA GLN A 148 31.90 16.97 32.79
C GLN A 148 32.54 18.05 31.90
N GLY A 149 31.74 18.90 31.25
CA GLY A 149 32.18 19.93 30.30
C GLY A 149 32.15 19.55 28.81
N GLY A 150 31.51 18.43 28.45
CA GLY A 150 31.40 17.96 27.06
C GLY A 150 30.03 18.19 26.40
N PRO A 151 29.87 17.85 25.10
CA PRO A 151 28.68 18.18 24.31
C PRO A 151 27.44 17.31 24.58
N ILE A 152 27.56 16.10 25.16
CA ILE A 152 26.44 15.16 25.25
C ILE A 152 25.46 15.64 26.33
N ILE A 153 24.25 16.05 25.93
CA ILE A 153 23.16 16.52 26.82
C ILE A 153 21.98 15.54 26.92
N LEU A 154 21.91 14.53 26.04
CA LEU A 154 20.91 13.46 26.06
C LEU A 154 21.56 12.13 25.68
N ALA A 155 21.00 11.03 26.17
CA ALA A 155 21.36 9.68 25.74
C ALA A 155 20.11 8.79 25.63
N GLN A 156 20.10 7.84 24.68
CA GLN A 156 18.99 6.92 24.46
C GLN A 156 19.42 5.47 24.73
N ILE A 157 18.53 4.71 25.36
CA ILE A 157 18.62 3.25 25.48
C ILE A 157 17.51 2.60 24.63
N GLU A 158 17.81 1.52 23.93
CA GLU A 158 16.89 0.82 23.01
C GLU A 158 16.36 1.69 21.84
N ASN A 159 15.57 1.08 20.93
CA ASN A 159 14.99 1.74 19.76
C ASN A 159 13.60 1.21 19.38
N GLU A 160 12.58 2.05 19.53
CA GLU A 160 11.17 1.77 19.16
C GLU A 160 10.56 0.48 19.75
N TYR A 161 10.91 0.13 20.98
CA TYR A 161 10.70 -1.22 21.49
C TYR A 161 9.22 -1.62 21.73
N ASN A 162 8.28 -0.69 21.93
CA ASN A 162 6.84 -1.05 22.02
C ASN A 162 6.37 -1.86 20.81
N HIS A 163 6.92 -1.63 19.60
CA HIS A 163 6.50 -2.33 18.39
C HIS A 163 6.71 -3.85 18.45
N ILE A 164 7.64 -4.35 19.28
CA ILE A 164 7.88 -5.79 19.47
C ILE A 164 7.61 -6.30 20.89
N GLN A 165 7.51 -5.41 21.89
CA GLN A 165 7.27 -5.76 23.30
C GLN A 165 6.12 -6.76 23.51
N ARG A 166 4.99 -6.58 22.82
CA ARG A 166 3.81 -7.46 22.93
C ARG A 166 4.11 -8.90 22.50
N ALA A 167 5.03 -9.12 21.55
CA ALA A 167 5.42 -10.45 21.08
C ALA A 167 6.21 -11.25 22.13
N PHE A 168 6.78 -10.58 23.13
CA PHE A 168 7.50 -11.19 24.25
C PHE A 168 6.67 -11.29 25.55
N ARG A 169 5.41 -10.80 25.54
CA ARG A 169 4.52 -10.74 26.71
C ARG A 169 5.23 -10.12 27.92
N GLU A 170 5.12 -10.72 29.10
CA GLU A 170 5.75 -10.27 30.36
C GLU A 170 7.26 -10.05 30.25
N ARG A 171 7.98 -10.88 29.47
CA ARG A 171 9.42 -10.74 29.27
C ARG A 171 9.77 -9.46 28.50
N GLY A 172 8.85 -8.93 27.69
CA GLY A 172 9.03 -7.62 27.05
C GLY A 172 8.95 -6.47 28.05
N SER A 173 7.92 -6.46 28.89
CA SER A 173 7.75 -5.42 29.92
C SER A 173 8.84 -5.49 31.01
N SER A 174 9.25 -6.68 31.44
CA SER A 174 10.38 -6.85 32.36
C SER A 174 11.70 -6.36 31.76
N TYR A 175 11.93 -6.59 30.46
CA TYR A 175 13.09 -6.08 29.75
C TYR A 175 13.14 -4.55 29.70
N VAL A 176 12.02 -3.87 29.38
CA VAL A 176 11.93 -2.39 29.41
C VAL A 176 12.27 -1.85 30.80
N GLN A 177 11.71 -2.45 31.84
CA GLN A 177 11.98 -2.10 33.23
C GLN A 177 13.45 -2.30 33.62
N TRP A 178 14.10 -3.34 33.10
CA TRP A 178 15.54 -3.57 33.32
C TRP A 178 16.42 -2.62 32.50
N ALA A 179 16.11 -2.36 31.23
CA ALA A 179 16.91 -1.51 30.34
C ALA A 179 16.94 -0.05 30.84
N ALA A 180 15.78 0.48 31.29
CA ALA A 180 15.71 1.77 31.94
C ALA A 180 16.54 1.84 33.23
N LYS A 181 16.47 0.79 34.08
CA LYS A 181 17.27 0.70 35.32
C LYS A 181 18.77 0.58 35.04
N LEU A 182 19.18 -0.13 33.99
CA LEU A 182 20.57 -0.20 33.52
C LEU A 182 21.06 1.19 33.10
N ALA A 183 20.32 1.88 32.24
CA ALA A 183 20.65 3.22 31.75
C ALA A 183 20.83 4.21 32.92
N VAL A 184 19.87 4.28 33.84
CA VAL A 184 19.95 5.13 35.04
C VAL A 184 21.15 4.76 35.94
N ARG A 185 21.44 3.46 36.11
CA ARG A 185 22.61 2.97 36.87
C ARG A 185 23.94 3.46 36.31
N MET A 186 24.02 3.81 35.01
CA MET A 186 25.26 4.33 34.41
C MET A 186 25.67 5.73 34.92
N GLN A 187 24.79 6.46 35.61
CA GLN A 187 25.10 7.74 36.28
C GLN A 187 25.83 8.76 35.38
N VAL A 188 25.31 8.97 34.16
CA VAL A 188 25.84 9.93 33.17
C VAL A 188 25.49 11.40 33.47
N GLY A 189 24.66 11.65 34.50
CA GLY A 189 24.22 12.98 34.93
C GLY A 189 23.16 13.65 34.03
N VAL A 190 23.14 13.32 32.73
CA VAL A 190 22.15 13.79 31.74
C VAL A 190 20.88 12.93 31.70
N PRO A 191 19.75 13.43 31.14
CA PRO A 191 18.53 12.66 30.97
C PRO A 191 18.69 11.49 29.97
N TRP A 192 17.97 10.40 30.26
CA TRP A 192 17.82 9.27 29.34
C TRP A 192 16.47 9.32 28.63
N ILE A 193 16.44 8.85 27.38
CA ILE A 193 15.25 8.80 26.53
C ILE A 193 15.00 7.38 25.97
N MET A 194 13.77 7.11 25.51
CA MET A 194 13.36 5.93 24.73
C MET A 194 12.32 6.34 23.68
N CYS A 195 12.59 6.13 22.39
CA CYS A 195 11.64 6.41 21.32
C CYS A 195 10.56 5.31 21.21
N LYS A 196 9.32 5.70 20.86
CA LYS A 196 8.11 4.84 20.84
C LYS A 196 8.03 3.90 22.05
N GLN A 197 8.11 4.46 23.25
CA GLN A 197 8.00 3.71 24.50
C GLN A 197 7.00 4.39 25.46
N THR A 198 5.70 4.18 25.28
CA THR A 198 4.63 4.81 26.07
C THR A 198 4.73 4.49 27.56
N ASP A 199 5.24 3.31 27.91
CA ASP A 199 5.49 2.82 29.28
C ASP A 199 6.94 3.05 29.76
N ALA A 200 7.71 3.97 29.14
CA ALA A 200 9.08 4.33 29.54
C ALA A 200 9.16 4.64 31.07
N PRO A 201 9.90 3.84 31.85
CA PRO A 201 9.93 3.97 33.32
C PRO A 201 10.60 5.25 33.78
N ASP A 202 10.07 5.88 34.82
CA ASP A 202 10.66 7.10 35.40
C ASP A 202 12.09 6.84 35.90
N PRO A 203 13.07 7.74 35.66
CA PRO A 203 12.95 9.09 35.09
C PRO A 203 13.09 9.15 33.54
N VAL A 204 13.14 8.04 32.83
CA VAL A 204 13.40 7.99 31.38
C VAL A 204 12.25 8.63 30.59
N ILE A 205 12.58 9.44 29.58
CA ILE A 205 11.60 10.21 28.80
C ILE A 205 11.19 9.44 27.55
N ASN A 206 9.88 9.28 27.32
CA ASN A 206 9.37 8.73 26.07
C ASN A 206 9.39 9.81 24.97
N SER A 207 9.89 9.46 23.78
CA SER A 207 9.90 10.35 22.61
C SER A 207 9.10 9.78 21.43
N CYS A 208 8.68 10.67 20.54
CA CYS A 208 7.96 10.34 19.32
C CYS A 208 8.90 10.21 18.12
N ASN A 209 8.49 9.37 17.16
CA ASN A 209 9.09 9.17 15.84
C ASN A 209 7.96 9.13 14.79
N GLY A 210 8.19 9.64 13.57
CA GLY A 210 7.20 9.68 12.49
C GLY A 210 7.26 10.97 11.67
N ARG A 211 6.29 11.18 10.77
CA ARG A 211 6.19 12.42 9.96
C ARG A 211 5.46 13.58 10.66
N HIS A 212 4.49 13.31 11.55
CA HIS A 212 3.61 14.33 12.15
C HIS A 212 3.41 14.16 13.66
N CYS A 213 4.48 14.09 14.45
CA CYS A 213 4.33 13.94 15.90
C CYS A 213 3.57 15.08 16.59
N GLY A 214 3.45 16.26 15.96
CA GLY A 214 2.55 17.34 16.43
C GLY A 214 1.04 17.05 16.32
N ASP A 215 0.65 15.96 15.65
CA ASP A 215 -0.74 15.48 15.57
C ASP A 215 -0.88 14.01 16.03
N THR A 216 0.18 13.20 15.97
CA THR A 216 0.15 11.76 16.33
C THR A 216 0.76 11.41 17.69
N PHE A 217 1.46 12.33 18.37
CA PHE A 217 1.98 12.09 19.70
C PHE A 217 0.94 12.48 20.76
N THR A 218 0.52 11.51 21.57
CA THR A 218 -0.34 11.76 22.75
C THR A 218 0.38 12.54 23.85
N GLY A 219 1.71 12.65 23.78
CA GLY A 219 2.54 13.42 24.70
C GLY A 219 3.45 12.57 25.58
N PRO A 220 4.21 13.22 26.47
CA PRO A 220 5.03 12.54 27.46
C PRO A 220 4.16 11.75 28.46
N ASN A 221 4.61 10.56 28.85
CA ASN A 221 3.88 9.64 29.73
C ASN A 221 3.81 10.08 31.21
N LYS A 222 4.40 11.24 31.53
CA LYS A 222 4.23 11.99 32.77
C LYS A 222 4.19 13.49 32.44
N PRO A 223 3.34 14.29 33.11
CA PRO A 223 3.17 15.72 32.80
C PRO A 223 4.40 16.59 33.11
N TYR A 224 5.40 16.05 33.81
CA TYR A 224 6.64 16.74 34.17
C TYR A 224 7.81 16.45 33.20
N LYS A 225 7.64 15.53 32.24
CA LYS A 225 8.63 15.19 31.22
C LYS A 225 8.42 16.09 29.98
N PRO A 226 9.47 16.44 29.22
CA PRO A 226 9.34 17.25 28.01
C PRO A 226 8.81 16.46 26.82
N SER A 227 8.09 17.12 25.91
CA SER A 227 7.70 16.55 24.61
C SER A 227 8.91 16.53 23.65
N LEU A 228 9.44 15.34 23.38
CA LEU A 228 10.60 15.14 22.49
C LEU A 228 10.20 14.38 21.21
N TRP A 229 10.71 14.81 20.06
CA TRP A 229 10.55 14.16 18.76
C TRP A 229 11.92 13.78 18.20
N THR A 230 12.29 12.51 18.36
CA THR A 230 13.60 11.95 18.03
C THR A 230 13.80 11.64 16.55
N GLU A 231 12.72 11.45 15.78
CA GLU A 231 12.78 11.23 14.34
C GLU A 231 11.60 11.85 13.61
N ASN A 232 11.81 13.07 13.09
CA ASN A 232 11.00 13.65 12.03
C ASN A 232 11.51 13.11 10.70
N TRP A 233 10.81 12.12 10.13
CA TRP A 233 11.26 11.43 8.92
C TRP A 233 11.27 12.38 7.71
N THR A 234 12.47 12.77 7.25
CA THR A 234 12.67 13.74 6.14
C THR A 234 12.44 13.14 4.77
N ALA A 235 12.54 11.82 4.65
CA ALA A 235 12.12 11.04 3.50
C ALA A 235 11.64 9.67 3.99
N GLN A 236 11.55 8.69 3.09
CA GLN A 236 11.55 7.28 3.46
C GLN A 236 12.84 6.65 2.92
N TYR A 237 13.42 5.72 3.69
CA TYR A 237 14.53 4.90 3.19
C TYR A 237 14.09 4.09 1.95
N ARG A 238 15.08 3.46 1.32
CA ARG A 238 14.98 2.94 -0.04
C ARG A 238 15.32 1.45 -0.05
N ALA A 239 14.42 0.62 -0.58
CA ALA A 239 14.70 -0.77 -0.90
C ALA A 239 15.02 -0.92 -2.41
N PHE A 240 15.79 -1.95 -2.77
CA PHE A 240 15.95 -2.35 -4.17
C PHE A 240 14.57 -2.77 -4.73
N GLY A 241 14.04 -1.97 -5.66
CA GLY A 241 12.74 -2.15 -6.31
C GLY A 241 11.85 -0.90 -6.29
N ASP A 242 12.08 0.03 -5.36
CA ASP A 242 11.18 1.17 -5.10
C ASP A 242 11.29 2.31 -6.15
N PRO A 243 10.19 3.01 -6.49
CA PRO A 243 10.23 4.31 -7.15
C PRO A 243 10.65 5.43 -6.17
N PRO A 244 11.33 6.52 -6.58
CA PRO A 244 11.89 7.54 -5.69
C PRO A 244 10.89 8.12 -4.68
N SER A 245 11.31 8.25 -3.41
CA SER A 245 10.47 8.77 -2.33
C SER A 245 10.97 10.13 -1.85
N GLN A 246 10.18 11.17 -2.12
CA GLN A 246 10.43 12.52 -1.62
C GLN A 246 9.36 12.90 -0.59
N ARG A 247 9.75 13.68 0.42
CA ARG A 247 8.83 14.42 1.28
C ARG A 247 9.09 15.90 1.05
N SER A 248 8.02 16.66 0.91
CA SER A 248 8.12 18.07 0.55
C SER A 248 8.66 18.90 1.74
N ALA A 249 9.46 19.93 1.48
CA ALA A 249 10.06 20.77 2.52
C ALA A 249 8.99 21.52 3.34
N GLU A 250 7.85 21.77 2.69
CA GLU A 250 6.63 22.40 3.18
C GLU A 250 5.96 21.53 4.24
N ASP A 251 5.81 20.23 3.97
CA ASP A 251 5.24 19.25 4.90
C ASP A 251 6.17 19.00 6.11
N ILE A 252 7.49 19.02 5.87
CA ILE A 252 8.51 18.96 6.93
C ILE A 252 8.42 20.21 7.82
N ALA A 253 8.38 21.42 7.25
CA ALA A 253 8.25 22.67 7.98
C ALA A 253 6.91 22.78 8.73
N TYR A 254 5.81 22.39 8.08
CA TYR A 254 4.48 22.31 8.68
C TYR A 254 4.49 21.39 9.91
N SER A 255 4.98 20.17 9.76
CA SER A 255 4.94 19.17 10.83
C SER A 255 5.78 19.57 12.06
N VAL A 256 6.94 20.22 11.83
CA VAL A 256 7.80 20.78 12.89
C VAL A 256 7.13 21.95 13.61
N ALA A 257 6.65 22.96 12.87
CA ALA A 257 5.95 24.10 13.45
C ALA A 257 4.69 23.65 14.23
N ARG A 258 3.98 22.64 13.70
CA ARG A 258 2.84 22.01 14.36
C ARG A 258 3.23 21.33 15.67
N PHE A 259 4.35 20.61 15.73
CA PHE A 259 4.85 20.00 16.97
C PHE A 259 5.21 21.06 18.03
N PHE A 260 5.97 22.10 17.66
CA PHE A 260 6.27 23.20 18.58
C PHE A 260 5.00 23.93 19.06
N SER A 261 3.97 24.10 18.21
CA SER A 261 2.66 24.67 18.59
C SER A 261 1.87 23.83 19.61
N ARG A 262 2.30 22.59 19.88
CA ARG A 262 1.70 21.64 20.83
C ARG A 262 2.59 21.38 22.05
N ASN A 263 3.35 22.39 22.49
CA ASN A 263 4.36 22.27 23.55
C ASN A 263 5.47 21.25 23.24
N GLY A 264 5.75 20.99 21.96
CA GLY A 264 6.97 20.32 21.53
C GLY A 264 8.21 21.11 21.96
N THR A 265 9.25 20.42 22.43
CA THR A 265 10.47 21.07 22.95
C THR A 265 11.71 20.83 22.09
N LEU A 266 11.89 19.62 21.56
CA LEU A 266 13.01 19.25 20.68
C LEU A 266 12.47 18.44 19.49
N ALA A 267 12.90 18.80 18.27
CA ALA A 267 12.57 18.05 17.05
C ALA A 267 13.83 17.72 16.25
N ASN A 268 14.01 16.45 15.90
CA ASN A 268 15.20 15.92 15.22
C ASN A 268 14.90 15.40 13.81
N TYR A 269 15.56 15.94 12.80
CA TYR A 269 15.44 15.47 11.41
C TYR A 269 16.11 14.10 11.21
N TYR A 270 15.34 13.11 10.76
CA TYR A 270 15.81 11.77 10.44
C TYR A 270 15.63 11.45 8.94
N MET A 271 16.66 11.51 8.10
CA MET A 271 18.01 12.01 8.35
C MET A 271 18.12 13.51 8.05
N TYR A 272 19.07 14.21 8.68
CA TYR A 272 19.50 15.53 8.18
C TYR A 272 20.59 15.37 7.13
N HIS A 273 21.49 14.41 7.34
CA HIS A 273 22.39 13.85 6.32
C HIS A 273 22.40 12.32 6.47
N GLY A 274 22.00 11.60 5.42
CA GLY A 274 21.99 10.13 5.44
C GLY A 274 23.32 9.50 5.02
N GLY A 275 23.88 9.92 3.88
CA GLY A 275 25.15 9.45 3.32
C GLY A 275 25.03 8.08 2.64
N THR A 276 26.10 7.28 2.70
CA THR A 276 26.20 5.99 1.99
C THR A 276 26.45 4.81 2.95
N ASN A 277 25.71 3.72 2.79
CA ASN A 277 25.90 2.44 3.48
C ASN A 277 27.11 1.67 2.91
N PHE A 278 28.32 2.08 3.29
CA PHE A 278 29.56 1.54 2.72
C PHE A 278 29.77 0.04 2.98
N GLY A 279 30.26 -0.66 1.95
CA GLY A 279 30.61 -2.07 2.00
C GLY A 279 29.40 -3.01 2.05
N ARG A 280 29.24 -3.73 3.16
CA ARG A 280 28.19 -4.76 3.36
C ARG A 280 27.33 -4.52 4.61
N THR A 281 27.12 -3.25 4.95
CA THR A 281 26.56 -2.83 6.25
C THR A 281 25.10 -2.39 6.23
N SER A 282 24.44 -2.33 5.07
CA SER A 282 22.99 -2.05 4.98
C SER A 282 22.14 -3.21 5.52
N ALA A 283 20.90 -2.90 5.93
CA ALA A 283 19.88 -3.90 6.24
C ALA A 283 19.38 -4.64 4.98
N HIS A 284 18.54 -5.64 5.22
CA HIS A 284 17.98 -6.50 4.18
C HIS A 284 17.26 -5.73 3.08
N PHE A 285 17.70 -5.89 1.83
CA PHE A 285 17.23 -5.16 0.65
C PHE A 285 17.39 -3.62 0.68
N THR A 286 17.94 -2.99 1.73
CA THR A 286 18.19 -1.54 1.77
C THR A 286 19.31 -1.15 0.81
N THR A 287 19.11 -0.08 0.04
CA THR A 287 20.09 0.39 -0.95
C THR A 287 21.37 0.95 -0.34
N THR A 288 22.43 1.00 -1.15
CA THR A 288 23.73 1.59 -0.80
C THR A 288 23.60 3.09 -0.49
N ARG A 289 22.76 3.81 -1.24
CA ARG A 289 22.37 5.22 -1.01
C ARG A 289 21.40 5.31 0.17
N TYR A 290 21.65 6.17 1.16
CA TYR A 290 20.82 6.32 2.36
C TYR A 290 20.35 7.77 2.55
N TYR A 291 19.04 8.03 2.51
CA TYR A 291 18.41 9.36 2.66
C TYR A 291 19.15 10.52 1.93
N ASP A 292 19.32 10.40 0.60
CA ASP A 292 19.89 11.45 -0.27
C ASP A 292 18.89 12.60 -0.52
N GLU A 293 17.60 12.37 -0.24
CA GLU A 293 16.51 13.34 -0.23
C GLU A 293 16.46 14.18 1.08
N ALA A 294 17.48 14.08 1.93
CA ALA A 294 17.59 14.82 3.19
C ALA A 294 18.03 16.29 2.98
N PRO A 295 17.86 17.17 4.00
CA PRO A 295 18.32 18.57 3.95
C PRO A 295 19.80 18.77 3.60
N LEU A 296 20.66 17.79 3.92
CA LEU A 296 21.94 17.56 3.26
C LEU A 296 21.87 16.25 2.48
N ASP A 297 22.11 16.32 1.18
CA ASP A 297 22.07 15.14 0.30
C ASP A 297 23.21 14.13 0.60
N GLU A 298 23.28 12.99 -0.09
CA GLU A 298 24.30 11.93 0.10
C GLU A 298 25.73 12.46 -0.02
N TYR A 299 25.91 13.57 -0.76
CA TYR A 299 27.17 14.23 -1.05
C TYR A 299 27.38 15.48 -0.15
N GLY A 300 26.44 15.75 0.77
CA GLY A 300 26.50 16.80 1.78
C GLY A 300 26.02 18.19 1.34
N ASN A 301 25.20 18.35 0.28
CA ASN A 301 24.83 19.66 -0.27
C ASN A 301 23.55 20.28 0.35
N LEU A 302 23.52 21.62 0.48
CA LEU A 302 22.66 22.37 1.42
C LEU A 302 21.22 22.72 0.97
N ASN A 303 20.30 22.65 1.95
CA ASN A 303 18.97 23.29 1.98
C ASN A 303 18.82 24.07 3.35
N GLY A 304 18.17 25.26 3.44
CA GLY A 304 18.42 26.24 4.55
C GLY A 304 17.24 26.98 5.27
N ALA A 305 17.55 27.72 6.36
CA ALA A 305 16.65 28.36 7.39
C ALA A 305 17.41 29.48 8.20
N ASN A 306 16.95 30.28 9.21
CA ASN A 306 15.66 30.88 9.71
C ASN A 306 15.96 31.88 10.90
N ILE A 307 15.20 33.00 11.12
CA ILE A 307 15.26 33.88 12.34
C ILE A 307 13.86 34.51 12.69
N CYS A 308 13.53 34.63 13.99
CA CYS A 308 12.48 35.50 14.60
C CYS A 308 11.07 35.48 13.95
N ALA A 309 10.60 34.32 13.52
CA ALA A 309 9.34 34.18 12.81
C ALA A 309 8.09 34.21 13.71
N ALA A 310 7.05 34.91 13.28
CA ALA A 310 5.68 34.41 13.47
C ALA A 310 5.33 33.45 12.32
N PHE A 311 4.60 32.39 12.64
CA PHE A 311 4.15 31.37 11.70
C PHE A 311 2.62 31.42 11.60
N LEU A 312 2.09 31.86 10.46
CA LEU A 312 0.65 31.87 10.21
C LEU A 312 0.29 30.62 9.42
N VAL A 313 -0.45 29.71 10.05
CA VAL A 313 -0.69 28.34 9.58
C VAL A 313 -2.09 28.22 9.01
N ASN A 314 -2.22 27.59 7.84
CA ASN A 314 -3.51 27.19 7.29
C ASN A 314 -3.61 25.65 7.19
N ASN A 315 -4.36 25.05 8.12
CA ASN A 315 -4.63 23.61 8.12
C ASN A 315 -5.67 23.17 7.07
N ASN A 316 -6.36 24.09 6.38
CA ASN A 316 -7.32 23.75 5.34
C ASN A 316 -6.57 23.16 4.13
N THR A 317 -7.02 22.01 3.64
CA THR A 317 -6.33 21.25 2.59
C THR A 317 -6.67 21.66 1.17
N LYS A 318 -7.66 22.54 0.97
CA LYS A 318 -8.09 23.03 -0.36
C LYS A 318 -8.17 24.55 -0.48
N ILE A 319 -8.51 25.26 0.60
CA ILE A 319 -8.92 26.67 0.56
C ILE A 319 -7.86 27.56 1.23
N PRO A 320 -7.33 28.62 0.57
CA PRO A 320 -6.51 29.62 1.24
C PRO A 320 -7.33 30.33 2.32
N GLN A 321 -6.70 30.65 3.46
CA GLN A 321 -7.37 31.32 4.58
C GLN A 321 -6.81 32.73 4.77
N THR A 322 -7.70 33.71 4.93
CA THR A 322 -7.32 35.09 5.27
C THR A 322 -7.34 35.26 6.78
N VAL A 323 -6.16 35.31 7.40
CA VAL A 323 -6.00 35.48 8.85
C VAL A 323 -5.63 36.93 9.15
N ASN A 324 -6.37 37.58 10.05
CA ASN A 324 -5.91 38.85 10.64
C ASN A 324 -4.90 38.55 11.76
N PHE A 325 -3.69 39.07 11.63
CA PHE A 325 -2.64 38.93 12.63
C PHE A 325 -2.01 40.30 12.89
N LYS A 326 -2.00 40.73 14.16
CA LYS A 326 -1.55 42.06 14.60
C LYS A 326 -2.18 43.23 13.79
N GLY A 327 -3.45 43.09 13.42
CA GLY A 327 -4.21 44.12 12.70
C GLY A 327 -4.08 44.08 11.17
N LYS A 328 -3.22 43.24 10.60
CA LYS A 328 -3.05 43.09 9.15
C LYS A 328 -3.62 41.75 8.68
N ASN A 329 -4.32 41.76 7.55
CA ASN A 329 -4.80 40.53 6.89
C ASN A 329 -3.66 39.89 6.09
N TYR A 330 -3.52 38.57 6.21
CA TYR A 330 -2.60 37.75 5.41
C TYR A 330 -3.38 36.61 4.78
N ILE A 331 -3.26 36.45 3.46
CA ILE A 331 -3.74 35.28 2.75
C ILE A 331 -2.68 34.17 2.91
N ILE A 332 -3.11 32.99 3.31
CA ILE A 332 -2.25 31.83 3.58
C ILE A 332 -2.76 30.68 2.70
N PRO A 333 -1.99 30.23 1.68
CA PRO A 333 -2.34 29.09 0.83
C PRO A 333 -2.75 27.82 1.60
N PRO A 334 -3.48 26.86 0.96
CA PRO A 334 -3.85 25.59 1.57
C PRO A 334 -2.63 24.82 2.12
N ARG A 335 -2.80 24.08 3.23
CA ARG A 335 -1.74 23.37 3.98
C ARG A 335 -0.50 24.19 4.40
N SER A 336 -0.44 25.48 4.08
CA SER A 336 0.82 26.23 4.12
C SER A 336 1.08 26.95 5.43
N ILE A 337 2.33 27.39 5.60
CA ILE A 337 2.73 28.31 6.67
C ILE A 337 3.43 29.54 6.08
N SER A 338 2.87 30.72 6.35
CA SER A 338 3.54 32.01 6.08
C SER A 338 4.47 32.36 7.24
N ILE A 339 5.74 32.61 6.92
CA ILE A 339 6.81 32.95 7.88
C ILE A 339 7.06 34.46 7.85
N LEU A 340 6.99 35.09 9.03
CA LEU A 340 7.13 36.54 9.23
C LEU A 340 8.30 36.84 10.20
N PRO A 341 9.56 37.05 9.74
CA PRO A 341 10.76 37.24 10.58
C PRO A 341 10.82 38.49 11.48
N ASP A 342 9.78 39.32 11.43
CA ASP A 342 9.54 40.51 12.25
C ASP A 342 8.11 40.54 12.84
N CYS A 343 7.37 39.44 12.69
CA CYS A 343 5.94 39.31 12.93
C CYS A 343 5.03 40.30 12.16
N LYS A 344 5.47 40.88 11.03
CA LYS A 344 4.72 41.88 10.21
C LYS A 344 4.80 41.66 8.68
N THR A 345 5.85 41.00 8.22
CA THR A 345 6.26 40.93 6.81
C THR A 345 6.44 39.48 6.39
N VAL A 346 5.57 38.97 5.51
CA VAL A 346 5.75 37.62 4.93
C VAL A 346 6.91 37.69 3.94
N VAL A 347 8.01 37.01 4.24
CA VAL A 347 9.17 36.88 3.32
C VAL A 347 9.23 35.52 2.64
N TYR A 348 8.42 34.57 3.13
CA TYR A 348 8.41 33.17 2.74
C TYR A 348 7.06 32.59 3.14
N ASN A 349 6.45 31.81 2.25
CA ASN A 349 5.37 30.89 2.58
C ASN A 349 5.79 29.52 2.05
N THR A 350 5.42 28.45 2.74
CA THR A 350 5.82 27.10 2.33
C THR A 350 5.29 26.73 0.93
N GLU A 351 4.04 27.00 0.60
CA GLU A 351 3.46 26.63 -0.70
C GLU A 351 3.98 27.49 -1.87
N THR A 352 4.55 28.66 -1.59
CA THR A 352 5.03 29.60 -2.63
C THR A 352 6.50 29.98 -2.43
N ILE A 353 7.40 29.04 -2.71
CA ILE A 353 8.86 29.21 -2.61
C ILE A 353 9.48 29.42 -3.99
N VAL A 354 10.13 30.57 -4.21
CA VAL A 354 11.04 30.76 -5.36
C VAL A 354 12.43 30.24 -4.97
N ALA A 355 12.71 28.98 -5.28
CA ALA A 355 14.02 28.36 -5.08
C ALA A 355 14.72 28.10 -6.42
N GLN A 356 16.07 28.12 -6.39
CA GLN A 356 16.85 27.52 -7.47
C GLN A 356 17.00 26.01 -7.20
N HIS A 357 16.63 25.19 -8.18
CA HIS A 357 16.76 23.74 -8.18
C HIS A 357 17.83 23.34 -9.21
N ASN A 358 18.45 22.17 -9.06
CA ASN A 358 19.38 21.65 -10.06
C ASN A 358 19.05 20.23 -10.51
N SER A 359 19.34 19.94 -11.78
CA SER A 359 19.34 18.57 -12.29
C SER A 359 20.54 17.80 -11.75
N ARG A 360 20.47 16.46 -11.78
CA ARG A 360 21.65 15.59 -11.62
C ARG A 360 21.95 14.98 -12.99
N ASN A 361 22.96 15.52 -13.66
CA ASN A 361 23.37 15.09 -14.98
C ASN A 361 24.50 14.06 -14.87
N PHE A 362 24.54 13.11 -15.80
CA PHE A 362 25.59 12.09 -15.89
C PHE A 362 26.28 12.19 -17.24
N MET A 363 27.53 12.66 -17.26
CA MET A 363 28.34 12.80 -18.47
C MET A 363 29.35 11.65 -18.58
N ARG A 364 29.55 11.10 -19.78
CA ARG A 364 30.63 10.14 -20.04
C ARG A 364 32.00 10.77 -19.73
N SER A 365 32.85 10.08 -18.98
CA SER A 365 34.27 10.46 -18.88
C SER A 365 35.03 10.03 -20.13
N GLU A 366 35.64 10.95 -20.86
CA GLU A 366 36.48 10.59 -21.99
C GLU A 366 37.79 9.94 -21.52
N ILE A 367 38.36 10.41 -20.40
CA ILE A 367 39.63 9.86 -19.88
C ILE A 367 39.47 8.42 -19.39
N ALA A 368 38.44 8.13 -18.59
CA ALA A 368 38.30 6.82 -17.97
C ALA A 368 37.79 5.74 -18.95
N ASN A 369 36.97 6.10 -19.94
CA ASN A 369 36.39 5.16 -20.89
C ASN A 369 37.23 4.93 -22.17
N TRP A 370 38.28 5.73 -22.41
CA TRP A 370 39.08 5.74 -23.65
C TRP A 370 39.50 4.36 -24.18
N ASN A 371 39.90 3.43 -23.30
CA ASN A 371 40.39 2.10 -23.71
C ASN A 371 40.25 1.02 -22.61
N ILE A 372 39.06 0.88 -22.04
CA ILE A 372 38.77 -0.14 -21.02
C ILE A 372 38.92 -1.55 -21.63
N LYS A 373 39.94 -2.30 -21.19
CA LYS A 373 40.25 -3.65 -21.69
C LYS A 373 39.87 -4.72 -20.66
N TRP A 374 38.69 -5.30 -20.84
CA TRP A 374 38.18 -6.37 -19.99
C TRP A 374 38.96 -7.69 -20.11
N LYS A 375 39.33 -8.23 -18.96
CA LYS A 375 39.76 -9.61 -18.75
C LYS A 375 38.78 -10.34 -17.85
N MET A 376 38.73 -11.67 -17.96
CA MET A 376 37.81 -12.52 -17.21
C MET A 376 38.53 -13.71 -16.56
N TYR A 377 37.92 -14.23 -15.49
CA TYR A 377 38.27 -15.48 -14.81
C TYR A 377 36.97 -16.13 -14.34
N LYS A 378 36.71 -17.39 -14.73
CA LYS A 378 35.52 -18.13 -14.29
C LYS A 378 35.75 -18.69 -12.89
N GLU A 379 34.80 -18.43 -11.98
CA GLU A 379 34.79 -19.00 -10.63
C GLU A 379 34.69 -20.53 -10.68
N VAL A 380 35.40 -21.21 -9.78
CA VAL A 380 35.43 -22.68 -9.72
C VAL A 380 34.22 -23.19 -8.95
N ILE A 381 33.40 -24.05 -9.59
CA ILE A 381 32.32 -24.77 -8.91
C ILE A 381 32.96 -25.87 -8.04
N PRO A 382 32.76 -25.89 -6.71
CA PRO A 382 33.42 -26.87 -5.84
C PRO A 382 32.94 -28.30 -6.11
N SER A 383 33.89 -29.23 -6.25
CA SER A 383 33.65 -30.67 -6.39
C SER A 383 33.83 -31.44 -5.07
N GLN A 384 34.52 -30.85 -4.10
CA GLN A 384 34.74 -31.40 -2.76
C GLN A 384 34.21 -30.44 -1.70
N PHE A 385 33.64 -31.00 -0.62
CA PHE A 385 32.96 -30.23 0.42
C PHE A 385 33.42 -30.68 1.80
N SER A 386 33.90 -29.72 2.59
CA SER A 386 34.49 -29.96 3.92
C SER A 386 33.45 -30.18 5.01
N LEU A 387 32.34 -29.44 4.97
CA LEU A 387 31.23 -29.58 5.92
C LEU A 387 30.13 -30.48 5.34
N LYS A 388 29.76 -31.53 6.06
CA LYS A 388 28.73 -32.51 5.65
C LYS A 388 27.60 -32.60 6.68
N SER A 389 26.38 -32.81 6.20
CA SER A 389 25.18 -33.03 7.02
C SER A 389 24.14 -33.86 6.27
N ILE A 390 23.16 -34.44 6.96
CA ILE A 390 22.09 -35.23 6.31
C ILE A 390 21.14 -34.40 5.44
N ARG A 391 21.04 -33.09 5.71
CA ARG A 391 20.15 -32.10 5.09
C ARG A 391 20.91 -30.78 4.82
N PRO A 392 20.37 -29.85 4.01
CA PRO A 392 20.95 -28.51 3.86
C PRO A 392 21.12 -27.75 5.18
N TYR A 393 22.21 -27.01 5.33
CA TYR A 393 22.42 -26.05 6.42
C TYR A 393 21.63 -24.75 6.21
N GLU A 394 21.22 -24.11 7.32
CA GLU A 394 20.66 -22.76 7.32
C GLU A 394 21.73 -21.75 6.87
N LEU A 395 21.40 -20.87 5.93
CA LEU A 395 22.39 -20.07 5.21
C LEU A 395 23.04 -18.98 6.07
N PHE A 396 22.32 -18.31 6.98
CA PHE A 396 22.93 -17.32 7.87
C PHE A 396 23.93 -17.97 8.85
N GLY A 397 23.57 -19.11 9.44
CA GLY A 397 24.44 -19.91 10.30
C GLY A 397 25.62 -20.55 9.57
N LEU A 398 25.54 -20.68 8.24
CA LEU A 398 26.62 -21.17 7.39
C LEU A 398 27.60 -20.05 6.99
N THR A 399 27.11 -18.90 6.51
CA THR A 399 27.99 -17.78 6.10
C THR A 399 28.53 -16.95 7.25
N LYS A 400 27.83 -16.93 8.39
CA LYS A 400 28.20 -16.21 9.63
C LYS A 400 28.53 -14.73 9.44
N ASP A 401 27.85 -14.09 8.48
CA ASP A 401 28.08 -12.70 8.05
C ASP A 401 29.52 -12.41 7.57
N THR A 402 30.29 -13.44 7.18
CA THR A 402 31.67 -13.29 6.65
C THR A 402 31.74 -13.08 5.13
N THR A 403 30.70 -13.55 4.44
CA THR A 403 30.46 -13.49 2.99
C THR A 403 28.95 -13.53 2.79
N ASP A 404 28.47 -13.15 1.62
CA ASP A 404 27.07 -13.34 1.27
C ASP A 404 26.79 -14.76 0.74
N TYR A 405 27.82 -15.50 0.34
CA TYR A 405 27.72 -16.73 -0.47
C TYR A 405 27.98 -18.02 0.32
N ALA A 406 27.17 -19.05 0.08
CA ALA A 406 27.54 -20.42 0.40
C ALA A 406 27.13 -21.42 -0.69
N TRP A 407 28.01 -22.38 -0.92
CA TRP A 407 27.81 -23.52 -1.79
C TRP A 407 27.16 -24.69 -1.04
N TYR A 408 26.24 -25.37 -1.72
CA TYR A 408 25.56 -26.58 -1.29
C TYR A 408 25.69 -27.62 -2.39
N SER A 409 25.86 -28.91 -2.06
CA SER A 409 25.80 -29.97 -3.07
C SER A 409 25.26 -31.28 -2.51
N THR A 410 24.54 -32.00 -3.35
CA THR A 410 24.10 -33.38 -3.11
C THR A 410 24.25 -34.20 -4.39
N SER A 411 24.30 -35.52 -4.29
CA SER A 411 24.52 -36.42 -5.41
C SER A 411 23.49 -37.54 -5.41
N ILE A 412 22.95 -37.86 -6.58
CA ILE A 412 22.00 -38.95 -6.80
C ILE A 412 22.54 -39.91 -7.86
N GLU A 413 22.53 -41.20 -7.56
CA GLU A 413 22.78 -42.25 -8.55
C GLU A 413 21.45 -42.72 -9.13
N LEU A 414 21.37 -42.84 -10.46
CA LEU A 414 20.16 -43.20 -11.18
C LEU A 414 20.45 -44.29 -12.20
N ASP A 415 19.59 -45.30 -12.24
CA ASP A 415 19.66 -46.34 -13.25
C ASP A 415 19.02 -45.89 -14.57
N ARG A 416 19.32 -46.59 -15.66
CA ARG A 416 18.67 -46.32 -16.95
C ARG A 416 17.15 -46.59 -16.89
N ALA A 417 16.67 -47.33 -15.90
CA ALA A 417 15.26 -47.59 -15.64
C ALA A 417 14.53 -46.41 -14.99
N ASP A 418 15.21 -45.53 -14.24
CA ASP A 418 14.59 -44.35 -13.61
C ASP A 418 14.28 -43.23 -14.60
N LEU A 419 15.06 -43.15 -15.67
CA LEU A 419 15.01 -42.05 -16.64
C LEU A 419 13.98 -42.31 -17.75
N ALA A 420 13.22 -41.27 -18.11
CA ALA A 420 12.18 -41.37 -19.13
C ALA A 420 12.73 -41.84 -20.49
N VAL A 421 12.13 -42.90 -21.05
CA VAL A 421 12.53 -43.47 -22.35
C VAL A 421 12.07 -42.58 -23.51
N ARG A 422 11.04 -41.76 -23.31
CA ARG A 422 10.56 -40.78 -24.31
C ARG A 422 11.22 -39.41 -24.10
N LYS A 423 11.61 -38.76 -25.19
CA LYS A 423 12.27 -37.44 -25.17
C LYS A 423 11.34 -36.25 -24.85
N ASP A 424 10.03 -36.48 -24.75
CA ASP A 424 9.02 -35.46 -24.44
C ASP A 424 8.64 -35.39 -22.94
N ILE A 425 9.29 -36.19 -22.10
CA ILE A 425 9.16 -36.13 -20.64
C ILE A 425 10.54 -35.75 -20.07
N ALA A 426 10.72 -34.47 -19.75
CA ALA A 426 11.86 -34.00 -18.97
C ALA A 426 11.56 -34.11 -17.46
N PRO A 427 12.45 -34.69 -16.64
CA PRO A 427 12.33 -34.59 -15.19
C PRO A 427 12.53 -33.14 -14.75
N VAL A 428 11.88 -32.73 -13.66
CA VAL A 428 11.87 -31.34 -13.16
C VAL A 428 12.50 -31.30 -11.78
N ILE A 429 13.50 -30.43 -11.59
CA ILE A 429 14.01 -30.10 -10.25
C ILE A 429 13.12 -29.07 -9.59
N ARG A 430 12.89 -29.19 -8.29
CA ARG A 430 12.10 -28.24 -7.51
C ARG A 430 12.78 -27.97 -6.16
N ILE A 431 13.18 -26.73 -5.93
CA ILE A 431 13.95 -26.31 -4.74
C ILE A 431 13.24 -25.16 -4.03
N PRO A 432 12.42 -25.44 -3.00
CA PRO A 432 11.93 -24.43 -2.08
C PRO A 432 13.09 -23.83 -1.25
N SER A 433 13.20 -22.51 -1.23
CA SER A 433 14.16 -21.74 -0.44
C SER A 433 13.44 -20.70 0.42
N LEU A 434 13.98 -20.43 1.61
CA LEU A 434 13.52 -19.34 2.49
C LEU A 434 14.17 -17.98 2.14
N GLY A 435 15.19 -17.99 1.27
CA GLY A 435 15.81 -16.79 0.71
C GLY A 435 17.30 -16.96 0.38
N HIS A 436 17.99 -15.95 -0.16
CA HIS A 436 17.42 -14.74 -0.78
C HIS A 436 17.56 -14.77 -2.30
N ALA A 437 18.66 -15.31 -2.80
CA ALA A 437 18.80 -15.80 -4.18
C ALA A 437 19.51 -17.16 -4.20
N MET A 438 19.29 -17.93 -5.27
CA MET A 438 20.08 -19.13 -5.59
C MET A 438 20.40 -19.21 -7.08
N ILE A 439 21.50 -19.89 -7.39
CA ILE A 439 21.92 -20.29 -8.72
C ILE A 439 22.13 -21.80 -8.69
N VAL A 440 21.62 -22.51 -9.69
CA VAL A 440 21.55 -23.98 -9.71
C VAL A 440 22.43 -24.54 -10.83
N PHE A 441 23.21 -25.55 -10.50
CA PHE A 441 24.05 -26.32 -11.42
C PHE A 441 23.72 -27.81 -11.33
N VAL A 442 23.72 -28.49 -12.47
CA VAL A 442 23.55 -29.94 -12.58
C VAL A 442 24.69 -30.50 -13.41
N ASN A 443 25.44 -31.45 -12.85
CA ASN A 443 26.65 -32.03 -13.44
C ASN A 443 27.75 -31.01 -13.82
N GLY A 444 27.73 -29.82 -13.21
CA GLY A 444 28.64 -28.70 -13.49
C GLY A 444 28.11 -27.67 -14.49
N GLU A 445 27.03 -27.98 -15.22
CA GLU A 445 26.38 -27.07 -16.15
C GLU A 445 25.36 -26.17 -15.44
N TYR A 446 25.25 -24.92 -15.90
CA TYR A 446 24.30 -23.93 -15.37
C TYR A 446 22.87 -24.25 -15.79
N LEU A 447 21.94 -24.23 -14.84
CA LEU A 447 20.52 -24.51 -15.05
C LEU A 447 19.63 -23.26 -14.98
N GLY A 448 20.02 -22.28 -14.15
CA GLY A 448 19.23 -21.07 -13.91
C GLY A 448 19.48 -20.45 -12.54
N SER A 449 18.83 -19.32 -12.30
CA SER A 449 18.79 -18.61 -11.02
C SER A 449 17.34 -18.31 -10.60
N ALA A 450 17.12 -18.02 -9.32
CA ALA A 450 15.87 -17.46 -8.81
C ALA A 450 16.11 -16.72 -7.49
N HIS A 451 15.19 -15.80 -7.13
CA HIS A 451 15.28 -14.99 -5.93
C HIS A 451 13.91 -14.63 -5.34
N GLY A 452 13.90 -14.18 -4.09
CA GLY A 452 12.75 -13.52 -3.46
C GLY A 452 12.76 -12.01 -3.66
N ASN A 453 11.90 -11.29 -2.94
CA ASN A 453 11.86 -9.83 -2.88
C ASN A 453 11.75 -9.33 -1.43
N HIS A 454 11.69 -8.00 -1.24
CA HIS A 454 11.61 -7.37 0.08
C HIS A 454 10.48 -7.92 0.94
N ASP A 455 9.30 -8.17 0.38
CA ASP A 455 8.13 -8.62 1.15
C ASP A 455 8.14 -10.14 1.34
N VAL A 456 8.30 -10.87 0.24
CA VAL A 456 8.29 -12.34 0.16
C VAL A 456 9.70 -12.84 -0.15
N LYS A 457 10.43 -13.17 0.92
CA LYS A 457 11.86 -13.54 0.89
C LYS A 457 12.11 -14.95 0.33
N GLY A 458 11.17 -15.86 0.58
CA GLY A 458 11.22 -17.24 0.13
C GLY A 458 10.64 -17.42 -1.28
N PHE A 459 11.16 -18.40 -2.00
CA PHE A 459 10.83 -18.67 -3.40
C PHE A 459 10.98 -20.17 -3.71
N VAL A 460 10.50 -20.60 -4.87
CA VAL A 460 10.69 -21.98 -5.35
C VAL A 460 11.35 -21.92 -6.72
N PHE A 461 12.59 -22.39 -6.82
CA PHE A 461 13.23 -22.63 -8.11
C PHE A 461 12.64 -23.90 -8.73
N GLN A 462 12.23 -23.87 -10.00
CA GLN A 462 11.65 -25.04 -10.67
C GLN A 462 11.90 -25.04 -12.19
N ASN A 463 12.88 -25.83 -12.66
CA ASN A 463 13.25 -25.96 -14.07
C ASN A 463 13.25 -27.44 -14.51
N GLU A 464 13.05 -27.69 -15.80
CA GLU A 464 13.35 -28.98 -16.45
C GLU A 464 14.86 -29.26 -16.40
N ILE A 465 15.26 -30.51 -16.16
CA ILE A 465 16.66 -30.93 -16.04
C ILE A 465 17.02 -32.12 -16.94
N THR A 466 18.27 -32.15 -17.38
CA THR A 466 18.86 -33.32 -18.02
C THR A 466 19.65 -34.14 -16.99
N LEU A 467 19.28 -35.41 -16.85
CA LEU A 467 19.96 -36.40 -15.99
C LEU A 467 20.56 -37.50 -16.86
N LYS A 468 21.69 -38.06 -16.42
CA LYS A 468 22.39 -39.19 -17.05
C LYS A 468 22.29 -40.44 -16.17
N PRO A 469 22.43 -41.67 -16.70
CA PRO A 469 22.65 -42.86 -15.87
C PRO A 469 23.92 -42.74 -15.03
N GLY A 470 23.93 -43.37 -13.85
CA GLY A 470 24.98 -43.25 -12.85
C GLY A 470 24.85 -41.99 -11.99
N VAL A 471 25.96 -41.56 -11.37
CA VAL A 471 25.97 -40.42 -10.44
C VAL A 471 25.77 -39.08 -11.16
N ASN A 472 24.74 -38.35 -10.72
CA ASN A 472 24.48 -36.96 -11.05
C ASN A 472 24.79 -36.09 -9.82
N GLN A 473 25.55 -35.02 -10.01
CA GLN A 473 25.81 -34.04 -8.96
C GLN A 473 24.89 -32.82 -9.15
N ILE A 474 24.23 -32.39 -8.08
CA ILE A 474 23.49 -31.12 -8.03
C ILE A 474 24.25 -30.19 -7.10
N THR A 475 24.52 -28.97 -7.56
CA THR A 475 25.27 -27.96 -6.79
C THR A 475 24.54 -26.63 -6.86
N LEU A 476 24.32 -26.00 -5.70
CA LEU A 476 23.64 -24.72 -5.57
C LEU A 476 24.65 -23.70 -5.02
N LEU A 477 24.65 -22.50 -5.58
CA LEU A 477 25.22 -21.31 -4.94
C LEU A 477 24.05 -20.49 -4.39
N CYS A 478 23.98 -20.29 -3.08
CA CYS A 478 22.94 -19.49 -2.44
C CYS A 478 23.55 -18.21 -1.86
N SER A 479 22.86 -17.08 -1.99
CA SER A 479 23.35 -15.78 -1.50
C SER A 479 22.35 -15.03 -0.60
N THR A 480 22.90 -14.29 0.37
CA THR A 480 22.16 -13.43 1.31
C THR A 480 22.20 -11.95 0.91
N MET A 481 21.11 -11.21 1.12
CA MET A 481 21.01 -9.78 0.79
C MET A 481 21.09 -8.89 2.06
N GLY A 482 21.93 -9.27 3.03
CA GLY A 482 21.94 -8.73 4.40
C GLY A 482 21.08 -9.53 5.39
N PHE A 483 21.12 -9.14 6.67
CA PHE A 483 20.31 -9.72 7.75
C PHE A 483 19.05 -8.88 8.05
N PRO A 484 17.98 -9.49 8.63
CA PRO A 484 16.84 -8.75 9.15
C PRO A 484 17.25 -7.72 10.20
N ASP A 485 16.68 -6.53 10.13
CA ASP A 485 16.97 -5.37 10.96
C ASP A 485 15.86 -5.01 11.94
N SER A 486 14.71 -5.69 11.85
CA SER A 486 13.45 -5.31 12.46
C SER A 486 12.58 -6.55 12.78
N GLY A 487 11.63 -6.37 13.70
CA GLY A 487 10.72 -7.43 14.16
C GLY A 487 11.21 -8.23 15.39
N PRO A 488 10.35 -9.08 15.97
CA PRO A 488 10.70 -9.94 17.11
C PRO A 488 11.41 -11.22 16.66
N TYR A 489 12.19 -11.84 17.56
CA TYR A 489 12.86 -13.14 17.35
C TYR A 489 13.79 -13.20 16.13
N MET A 490 14.48 -12.10 15.79
CA MET A 490 15.42 -12.02 14.65
C MET A 490 16.51 -13.11 14.69
N GLU A 491 16.92 -13.55 15.89
CA GLU A 491 17.89 -14.64 16.07
C GLU A 491 17.39 -15.99 15.50
N ARG A 492 16.09 -16.13 15.27
CA ARG A 492 15.41 -17.35 14.79
C ARG A 492 14.97 -17.28 13.33
N VAL A 493 15.39 -16.27 12.57
CA VAL A 493 15.08 -16.20 11.14
C VAL A 493 16.03 -17.13 10.37
N TYR A 494 15.44 -18.05 9.60
CA TYR A 494 16.13 -19.03 8.75
C TYR A 494 16.09 -18.55 7.30
N THR A 495 17.20 -18.64 6.57
CA THR A 495 17.25 -18.42 5.12
C THR A 495 18.02 -19.55 4.42
N GLY A 496 18.02 -19.57 3.08
CA GLY A 496 18.64 -20.63 2.27
C GLY A 496 17.71 -21.78 1.86
N PRO A 497 18.24 -22.79 1.15
CA PRO A 497 17.47 -23.89 0.58
C PRO A 497 16.89 -24.80 1.67
N ARG A 498 15.60 -25.10 1.56
CA ARG A 498 14.85 -25.85 2.57
C ARG A 498 14.60 -27.31 2.20
N ALA A 499 14.44 -27.60 0.91
CA ALA A 499 14.16 -28.92 0.37
C ALA A 499 14.64 -29.02 -1.09
N LEU A 500 14.80 -30.24 -1.60
CA LEU A 500 15.02 -30.51 -3.03
C LEU A 500 14.19 -31.72 -3.44
N GLN A 501 13.39 -31.56 -4.49
CA GLN A 501 12.57 -32.63 -5.06
C GLN A 501 12.90 -32.80 -6.54
N LEU A 502 13.00 -34.05 -7.00
CA LEU A 502 13.04 -34.44 -8.40
C LEU A 502 11.67 -35.01 -8.79
N LEU A 503 11.06 -34.44 -9.81
CA LEU A 503 9.72 -34.79 -10.25
C LEU A 503 9.76 -35.45 -11.63
N GLY A 504 8.90 -36.45 -11.87
CA GLY A 504 8.76 -37.06 -13.20
C GLY A 504 9.85 -38.08 -13.58
N LEU A 505 10.46 -38.77 -12.61
CA LEU A 505 11.21 -40.01 -12.88
C LEU A 505 10.21 -41.16 -13.09
N ASN A 506 10.61 -42.22 -13.79
CA ASN A 506 9.76 -43.41 -14.00
C ASN A 506 9.38 -44.10 -12.68
N THR A 507 10.28 -44.06 -11.70
CA THR A 507 10.12 -44.57 -10.34
C THR A 507 9.34 -43.63 -9.41
N GLY A 508 8.91 -42.46 -9.90
CA GLY A 508 8.05 -41.51 -9.21
C GLY A 508 8.69 -40.15 -8.96
N ASN A 509 8.23 -39.46 -7.91
CA ASN A 509 8.85 -38.24 -7.42
C ASN A 509 9.75 -38.59 -6.23
N LEU A 510 10.96 -38.04 -6.20
CA LEU A 510 11.98 -38.34 -5.19
C LEU A 510 12.37 -37.08 -4.42
N ASP A 511 12.47 -37.18 -3.10
CA ASP A 511 12.83 -36.07 -2.22
C ASP A 511 14.26 -36.25 -1.69
N LEU A 512 15.16 -35.34 -2.05
CA LEU A 512 16.58 -35.36 -1.68
C LEU A 512 16.90 -34.47 -0.46
N THR A 513 15.89 -33.98 0.26
CA THR A 513 16.08 -33.13 1.45
C THR A 513 16.89 -33.82 2.55
N PHE A 514 16.87 -35.16 2.60
CA PHE A 514 17.61 -35.98 3.56
C PHE A 514 18.67 -36.89 2.90
N ASN A 515 19.11 -36.56 1.67
CA ASN A 515 20.03 -37.37 0.85
C ASN A 515 21.53 -37.23 1.22
N GLY A 516 21.87 -36.47 2.25
CA GLY A 516 23.25 -36.08 2.52
C GLY A 516 23.71 -34.91 1.64
N TRP A 517 24.36 -33.93 2.27
CA TRP A 517 24.65 -32.62 1.69
C TRP A 517 26.04 -32.13 2.11
N GLY A 518 26.84 -31.75 1.12
CA GLY A 518 28.12 -31.05 1.28
C GLY A 518 27.94 -29.53 1.22
N HIS A 519 28.75 -28.80 1.99
CA HIS A 519 28.68 -27.34 2.12
C HIS A 519 30.08 -26.70 2.10
N GLN A 520 30.17 -25.51 1.50
CA GLN A 520 31.37 -24.66 1.50
C GLN A 520 30.97 -23.18 1.63
N VAL A 521 31.64 -22.45 2.54
CA VAL A 521 31.43 -21.01 2.74
C VAL A 521 32.27 -20.21 1.76
N GLY A 522 31.66 -19.19 1.14
CA GLY A 522 32.33 -18.19 0.31
C GLY A 522 32.85 -18.69 -1.04
N LEU A 523 33.14 -17.71 -1.90
CA LEU A 523 33.77 -17.91 -3.20
C LEU A 523 35.28 -18.11 -3.03
N ASP A 524 35.91 -18.87 -3.92
CA ASP A 524 37.36 -19.01 -3.95
C ASP A 524 38.01 -17.72 -4.47
N GLY A 525 37.35 -16.98 -5.37
CA GLY A 525 37.77 -15.62 -5.74
C GLY A 525 37.76 -14.61 -4.58
N GLU A 526 36.85 -14.76 -3.62
CA GLU A 526 36.86 -13.98 -2.36
C GLU A 526 38.06 -14.36 -1.49
N LYS A 527 38.29 -15.66 -1.26
CA LYS A 527 39.41 -16.19 -0.45
C LYS A 527 40.78 -15.83 -1.02
N LEU A 528 40.90 -15.81 -2.36
CA LEU A 528 42.11 -15.37 -3.05
C LEU A 528 42.27 -13.84 -3.02
N GLY A 529 41.18 -13.09 -2.81
CA GLY A 529 41.15 -11.64 -2.77
C GLY A 529 41.32 -10.99 -4.14
N LEU A 530 40.69 -11.55 -5.19
CA LEU A 530 40.90 -11.17 -6.60
C LEU A 530 40.65 -9.68 -6.92
N PHE A 531 39.87 -9.01 -6.07
CA PHE A 531 39.61 -7.57 -6.08
C PHE A 531 40.83 -6.69 -5.70
N SER A 532 41.84 -7.26 -5.05
CA SER A 532 43.08 -6.57 -4.66
C SER A 532 44.20 -6.78 -5.70
N GLU A 533 45.14 -5.84 -5.82
CA GLU A 533 46.27 -5.94 -6.76
C GLU A 533 47.07 -7.25 -6.60
N GLY A 534 47.39 -7.63 -5.36
CA GLY A 534 48.14 -8.86 -5.08
C GLY A 534 47.31 -10.14 -5.22
N GLY A 535 46.01 -10.11 -4.91
CA GLY A 535 45.12 -11.25 -5.15
C GLY A 535 44.83 -11.47 -6.63
N SER A 536 44.69 -10.39 -7.40
CA SER A 536 44.42 -10.41 -8.85
C SER A 536 45.56 -11.02 -9.68
N GLN A 537 46.74 -11.27 -9.08
CA GLN A 537 47.88 -11.95 -9.69
C GLN A 537 47.92 -13.47 -9.41
N LYS A 538 47.08 -13.99 -8.52
CA LYS A 538 47.08 -15.41 -8.10
C LYS A 538 46.40 -16.38 -9.08
N VAL A 539 45.73 -15.87 -10.12
CA VAL A 539 45.01 -16.67 -11.12
C VAL A 539 45.34 -16.18 -12.53
N GLU A 540 45.21 -17.04 -13.52
CA GLU A 540 45.36 -16.69 -14.93
C GLU A 540 44.08 -16.03 -15.46
N TRP A 541 44.22 -14.88 -16.11
CA TRP A 541 43.09 -14.08 -16.62
C TRP A 541 43.07 -14.06 -18.14
N THR A 542 42.00 -14.62 -18.72
CA THR A 542 41.77 -14.62 -20.17
C THR A 542 41.18 -13.28 -20.63
N LYS A 543 41.14 -13.04 -21.94
CA LYS A 543 40.50 -11.85 -22.52
C LYS A 543 38.98 -12.05 -22.58
N ALA A 544 38.19 -11.10 -22.09
CA ALA A 544 36.75 -11.11 -22.29
C ALA A 544 36.43 -10.82 -23.77
N ASN A 545 35.60 -11.67 -24.39
CA ASN A 545 35.23 -11.60 -25.81
C ASN A 545 33.70 -11.79 -25.95
N GLY A 546 32.93 -10.83 -25.45
CA GLY A 546 31.48 -10.91 -25.37
C GLY A 546 30.99 -11.48 -24.05
N VAL A 547 29.78 -12.06 -24.07
CA VAL A 547 29.09 -12.63 -22.91
C VAL A 547 29.94 -13.72 -22.25
N GLY A 548 30.24 -13.56 -20.96
CA GLY A 548 30.89 -14.60 -20.15
C GLY A 548 29.88 -15.61 -19.58
N PRO A 549 30.35 -16.76 -19.08
CA PRO A 549 29.49 -17.70 -18.37
C PRO A 549 29.09 -17.14 -16.99
N PRO A 550 28.00 -17.66 -16.39
CA PRO A 550 27.65 -17.39 -15.00
C PRO A 550 28.82 -17.65 -14.04
N LEU A 551 28.88 -16.87 -12.97
CA LEU A 551 29.97 -16.83 -12.00
C LEU A 551 31.32 -16.44 -12.64
N THR A 552 31.40 -15.24 -13.20
CA THR A 552 32.63 -14.70 -13.79
C THR A 552 33.14 -13.50 -12.98
N TRP A 553 34.42 -13.52 -12.64
CA TRP A 553 35.15 -12.33 -12.24
C TRP A 553 35.63 -11.59 -13.50
N TYR A 554 35.30 -10.32 -13.59
CA TYR A 554 35.82 -9.40 -14.60
C TYR A 554 36.82 -8.42 -13.98
N LYS A 555 37.82 -8.01 -14.74
CA LYS A 555 38.68 -6.87 -14.38
C LYS A 555 39.10 -6.03 -15.58
N ALA A 556 39.31 -4.75 -15.33
CA ALA A 556 39.89 -3.81 -16.26
C ALA A 556 40.79 -2.80 -15.52
N ARG A 557 41.41 -1.88 -16.26
CA ARG A 557 42.07 -0.69 -15.71
C ARG A 557 41.56 0.58 -16.37
N PHE A 558 41.50 1.67 -15.59
CA PHE A 558 41.07 3.00 -16.05
C PHE A 558 41.90 4.12 -15.41
N ASP A 559 42.09 5.23 -16.12
CA ASP A 559 42.70 6.44 -15.56
C ASP A 559 41.65 7.33 -14.88
N ALA A 560 42.06 8.25 -14.00
CA ALA A 560 41.11 9.06 -13.24
C ALA A 560 40.24 9.92 -14.18
N PRO A 561 38.90 9.95 -14.01
CA PRO A 561 38.04 10.87 -14.73
C PRO A 561 38.44 12.33 -14.59
N GLU A 562 38.16 13.11 -15.60
CA GLU A 562 38.36 14.55 -15.66
C GLU A 562 37.66 15.32 -14.51
N GLY A 563 38.18 16.51 -14.20
CA GLY A 563 37.61 17.42 -13.20
C GLY A 563 37.70 16.94 -11.74
N LYS A 564 36.88 17.57 -10.88
CA LYS A 564 36.76 17.25 -9.43
C LYS A 564 35.36 16.77 -9.04
N ASN A 565 34.43 16.75 -9.99
CA ASN A 565 33.05 16.30 -9.83
C ASN A 565 32.97 14.83 -9.36
N PRO A 566 31.88 14.39 -8.67
CA PRO A 566 31.69 12.99 -8.30
C PRO A 566 31.73 12.04 -9.51
N VAL A 567 32.05 10.77 -9.25
CA VAL A 567 32.19 9.72 -10.28
C VAL A 567 31.22 8.59 -9.97
N VAL A 568 30.55 8.07 -10.98
CA VAL A 568 29.78 6.82 -10.88
C VAL A 568 30.27 5.82 -11.91
N ILE A 569 30.04 4.54 -11.65
CA ILE A 569 30.05 3.48 -12.65
C ILE A 569 28.60 3.12 -12.97
N GLN A 570 28.20 3.24 -14.23
CA GLN A 570 26.91 2.79 -14.71
C GLN A 570 27.06 1.34 -15.19
N MET A 571 26.30 0.43 -14.58
CA MET A 571 26.44 -1.02 -14.75
C MET A 571 25.57 -1.57 -15.89
N THR A 572 25.34 -0.76 -16.93
CA THR A 572 24.46 -1.09 -18.06
C THR A 572 24.85 -2.43 -18.70
N GLY A 573 23.87 -3.32 -18.87
CA GLY A 573 24.05 -4.65 -19.45
C GLY A 573 24.57 -5.74 -18.51
N MET A 574 24.90 -5.42 -17.24
CA MET A 574 25.30 -6.41 -16.24
C MET A 574 24.10 -7.12 -15.59
N GLY A 575 24.37 -8.10 -14.73
CA GLY A 575 23.36 -8.88 -14.00
C GLY A 575 23.35 -8.55 -12.51
N LYS A 576 24.08 -9.32 -11.72
CA LYS A 576 24.11 -9.26 -10.25
C LYS A 576 25.50 -9.57 -9.70
N GLY A 577 25.92 -8.91 -8.64
CA GLY A 577 27.15 -9.30 -7.91
C GLY A 577 27.74 -8.18 -7.07
N MET A 578 29.06 -7.98 -7.18
CA MET A 578 29.81 -6.98 -6.40
C MET A 578 30.88 -6.26 -7.23
N VAL A 579 31.15 -5.00 -6.87
CA VAL A 579 32.11 -4.11 -7.54
C VAL A 579 33.17 -3.60 -6.57
N TRP A 580 34.42 -3.52 -7.03
CA TRP A 580 35.56 -2.98 -6.28
C TRP A 580 36.45 -2.05 -7.14
N VAL A 581 37.00 -1.01 -6.53
CA VAL A 581 38.01 -0.11 -7.12
C VAL A 581 39.25 -0.06 -6.23
N ASN A 582 40.40 -0.43 -6.79
CA ASN A 582 41.69 -0.55 -6.10
C ASN A 582 41.65 -1.41 -4.82
N GLY A 583 40.78 -2.42 -4.78
CA GLY A 583 40.55 -3.29 -3.61
C GLY A 583 39.48 -2.80 -2.62
N ASN A 584 39.05 -1.54 -2.72
CA ASN A 584 37.95 -1.00 -1.90
C ASN A 584 36.61 -1.43 -2.50
N SER A 585 35.69 -1.92 -1.68
CA SER A 585 34.34 -2.30 -2.14
C SER A 585 33.50 -1.06 -2.42
N ILE A 586 32.87 -1.03 -3.60
CA ILE A 586 31.86 -0.05 -3.99
C ILE A 586 30.48 -0.48 -3.48
N GLY A 587 30.20 -1.79 -3.50
CA GLY A 587 28.97 -2.39 -3.01
C GLY A 587 28.50 -3.54 -3.91
N ARG A 588 27.25 -3.95 -3.70
CA ARG A 588 26.55 -4.91 -4.55
C ARG A 588 25.91 -4.20 -5.75
N HIS A 589 25.90 -4.83 -6.92
CA HIS A 589 25.09 -4.40 -8.07
C HIS A 589 23.98 -5.42 -8.34
N TRP A 590 22.81 -4.96 -8.79
CA TRP A 590 21.72 -5.85 -9.21
C TRP A 590 20.83 -5.18 -10.27
N MET A 591 21.30 -5.25 -11.52
CA MET A 591 20.65 -4.68 -12.71
C MET A 591 19.46 -5.52 -13.17
N SER A 592 19.55 -6.85 -13.02
CA SER A 592 18.46 -7.79 -13.35
C SER A 592 17.24 -7.68 -12.42
N PHE A 593 17.35 -6.97 -11.28
CA PHE A 593 16.23 -6.72 -10.37
C PHE A 593 15.41 -5.50 -10.84
N LEU A 594 14.43 -5.77 -11.70
CA LEU A 594 13.58 -4.76 -12.30
C LEU A 594 12.41 -4.33 -11.39
N SER A 595 12.13 -3.03 -11.40
CA SER A 595 10.92 -2.43 -10.84
C SER A 595 9.66 -2.81 -11.63
N ALA A 596 8.48 -2.50 -11.10
CA ALA A 596 7.19 -2.69 -11.78
C ALA A 596 7.03 -1.89 -13.10
N LEU A 597 7.97 -0.99 -13.43
CA LEU A 597 8.04 -0.25 -14.70
C LEU A 597 9.04 -0.87 -15.70
N GLY A 598 9.61 -2.04 -15.38
CA GLY A 598 10.60 -2.73 -16.21
C GLY A 598 12.00 -2.11 -16.19
N GLN A 599 12.26 -1.14 -15.30
CA GLN A 599 13.54 -0.45 -15.18
C GLN A 599 14.36 -1.03 -14.01
N PRO A 600 15.70 -1.14 -14.13
CA PRO A 600 16.58 -1.55 -13.03
C PRO A 600 16.40 -0.70 -11.78
N SER A 601 16.58 -1.31 -10.61
CA SER A 601 16.39 -0.64 -9.32
C SER A 601 17.48 0.39 -8.98
N GLN A 602 18.69 0.19 -9.51
CA GLN A 602 19.81 1.12 -9.45
C GLN A 602 20.76 0.83 -10.62
N SER A 603 21.01 1.83 -11.47
CA SER A 603 21.92 1.72 -12.62
C SER A 603 23.30 2.30 -12.37
N GLU A 604 23.37 3.39 -11.58
CA GLU A 604 24.59 4.15 -11.27
C GLU A 604 25.08 3.85 -9.84
N TYR A 605 26.38 3.57 -9.70
CA TYR A 605 27.01 3.21 -8.43
C TYR A 605 28.18 4.17 -8.15
N HIS A 606 28.18 4.85 -7.01
CA HIS A 606 29.15 5.89 -6.67
C HIS A 606 30.56 5.32 -6.47
N ILE A 607 31.55 5.86 -7.20
CA ILE A 607 32.97 5.64 -6.94
C ILE A 607 33.52 6.88 -6.21
N PRO A 608 33.83 6.78 -4.90
CA PRO A 608 34.46 7.87 -4.17
C PRO A 608 35.78 8.28 -4.83
N ARG A 609 35.97 9.58 -5.08
CA ARG A 609 37.22 10.12 -5.67
C ARG A 609 38.47 9.70 -4.89
N ALA A 610 38.37 9.51 -3.57
CA ALA A 610 39.46 9.03 -2.71
C ALA A 610 39.95 7.60 -3.04
N TYR A 611 39.10 6.76 -3.65
CA TYR A 611 39.49 5.40 -4.09
C TYR A 611 40.21 5.41 -5.45
N VAL A 612 40.29 6.56 -6.13
CA VAL A 612 40.79 6.70 -7.51
C VAL A 612 42.17 7.38 -7.52
N LYS A 613 43.21 6.60 -7.84
CA LYS A 613 44.56 7.07 -8.18
C LYS A 613 44.51 7.88 -9.48
N PRO A 614 45.46 8.80 -9.75
CA PRO A 614 45.48 9.56 -11.01
C PRO A 614 45.50 8.70 -12.29
N LYS A 615 46.11 7.51 -12.24
CA LYS A 615 46.22 6.57 -13.35
C LYS A 615 46.16 5.11 -12.87
N ASP A 616 45.92 4.20 -13.81
CA ASP A 616 46.04 2.75 -13.66
C ASP A 616 45.24 2.16 -12.48
N ASN A 617 43.98 2.57 -12.37
CA ASN A 617 43.06 2.08 -11.34
C ASN A 617 42.56 0.67 -11.66
N LEU A 618 42.73 -0.26 -10.73
CA LEU A 618 42.18 -1.61 -10.86
C LEU A 618 40.67 -1.59 -10.59
N LEU A 619 39.86 -1.89 -11.61
CA LEU A 619 38.43 -2.17 -11.49
C LEU A 619 38.21 -3.68 -11.51
N VAL A 620 37.53 -4.22 -10.51
CA VAL A 620 37.14 -5.65 -10.45
C VAL A 620 35.65 -5.76 -10.16
N ILE A 621 35.00 -6.69 -10.83
CA ILE A 621 33.58 -7.01 -10.68
C ILE A 621 33.45 -8.52 -10.55
N PHE A 622 32.71 -9.00 -9.56
CA PHE A 622 32.19 -10.37 -9.55
C PHE A 622 30.77 -10.32 -10.09
N GLU A 623 30.45 -11.20 -11.03
CA GLU A 623 29.17 -11.24 -11.73
C GLU A 623 28.60 -12.67 -11.71
N GLU A 624 27.35 -12.78 -11.27
CA GLU A 624 26.64 -14.03 -11.03
C GLU A 624 25.98 -14.58 -12.31
N GLU A 625 25.58 -13.71 -13.24
CA GLU A 625 24.79 -14.05 -14.42
C GLU A 625 25.64 -14.07 -15.72
N ALA A 626 25.05 -14.53 -16.83
CA ALA A 626 25.73 -14.60 -18.13
C ALA A 626 25.59 -13.29 -18.91
N VAL A 627 26.54 -12.35 -18.73
CA VAL A 627 26.49 -10.99 -19.30
C VAL A 627 27.82 -10.53 -19.93
N ASP A 628 27.83 -9.37 -20.59
CA ASP A 628 29.01 -8.76 -21.24
C ASP A 628 29.31 -7.37 -20.62
N PRO A 629 30.48 -7.15 -19.98
CA PRO A 629 30.83 -5.88 -19.34
C PRO A 629 31.17 -4.75 -20.33
N LYS A 630 31.08 -4.98 -21.65
CA LYS A 630 31.36 -3.97 -22.69
C LYS A 630 30.51 -2.70 -22.58
N ALA A 631 29.29 -2.78 -22.03
CA ALA A 631 28.37 -1.64 -21.89
C ALA A 631 28.51 -0.88 -20.56
N ILE A 632 29.46 -1.25 -19.70
CA ILE A 632 29.79 -0.51 -18.47
C ILE A 632 30.48 0.81 -18.82
N GLU A 633 30.04 1.90 -18.19
CA GLU A 633 30.63 3.24 -18.40
C GLU A 633 30.95 3.94 -17.08
N ILE A 634 32.07 4.65 -17.04
CA ILE A 634 32.45 5.51 -15.90
C ILE A 634 32.01 6.95 -16.22
N LEU A 635 31.07 7.48 -15.44
CA LEU A 635 30.43 8.76 -15.67
C LEU A 635 30.84 9.78 -14.60
N VAL A 636 30.90 11.05 -14.99
CA VAL A 636 31.10 12.21 -14.12
C VAL A 636 29.74 12.85 -13.85
N VAL A 637 29.44 13.13 -12.58
CA VAL A 637 28.17 13.73 -12.17
C VAL A 637 28.30 15.25 -12.10
N ASP A 638 27.47 16.00 -12.81
CA ASP A 638 27.33 17.45 -12.62
C ASP A 638 25.92 17.83 -12.11
N ARG A 639 25.81 19.08 -11.67
CA ARG A 639 24.52 19.74 -11.34
C ARG A 639 24.51 21.17 -11.85
N ASP A 640 25.04 21.37 -13.05
CA ASP A 640 25.30 22.70 -13.61
C ASP A 640 24.07 23.27 -14.35
N THR A 641 23.11 22.41 -14.69
CA THR A 641 21.74 22.82 -15.08
C THR A 641 20.97 23.29 -13.84
N ILE A 642 20.73 24.60 -13.76
CA ILE A 642 19.99 25.26 -12.67
C ILE A 642 18.68 25.85 -13.21
N CYS A 643 17.58 25.60 -12.52
CA CYS A 643 16.24 26.07 -12.88
C CYS A 643 15.57 26.81 -11.71
N SER A 644 14.60 27.67 -12.00
CA SER A 644 13.75 28.33 -10.99
C SER A 644 12.34 28.47 -11.54
N PHE A 645 11.33 28.22 -10.70
CA PHE A 645 9.93 28.49 -11.01
C PHE A 645 9.42 29.66 -10.17
N MET A 646 8.42 30.40 -10.66
CA MET A 646 7.85 31.56 -9.97
C MET A 646 6.46 31.91 -10.54
N THR A 647 5.56 32.38 -9.68
CA THR A 647 4.27 32.99 -10.07
C THR A 647 4.05 34.30 -9.31
N GLU A 648 3.08 35.09 -9.76
CA GLU A 648 2.64 36.34 -9.12
C GLU A 648 2.24 36.22 -7.64
N LEU A 649 1.86 35.02 -7.19
CA LEU A 649 1.45 34.73 -5.79
C LEU A 649 2.64 34.46 -4.84
N HIS A 650 3.87 34.51 -5.34
CA HIS A 650 5.06 34.29 -4.52
C HIS A 650 5.44 35.54 -3.70
N PRO A 651 5.99 35.40 -2.48
CA PRO A 651 6.50 36.52 -1.73
C PRO A 651 7.78 37.09 -2.40
N PRO A 652 8.03 38.41 -2.27
CA PRO A 652 9.30 39.01 -2.67
C PRO A 652 10.47 38.35 -1.94
N HIS A 653 11.49 37.96 -2.70
CA HIS A 653 12.65 37.20 -2.20
C HIS A 653 13.27 37.83 -0.95
N VAL A 654 13.68 37.00 0.03
CA VAL A 654 14.05 37.46 1.38
C VAL A 654 15.14 38.54 1.43
N LYS A 655 16.07 38.57 0.47
CA LYS A 655 17.14 39.59 0.38
C LYS A 655 16.69 40.95 -0.14
N SER A 656 15.46 41.07 -0.64
CA SER A 656 14.82 42.36 -0.94
C SER A 656 14.52 43.18 0.32
N TRP A 657 14.67 42.56 1.50
CA TRP A 657 14.45 43.15 2.81
C TRP A 657 15.72 43.13 3.66
N ALA A 658 15.95 44.16 4.46
CA ALA A 658 16.93 44.15 5.54
C ALA A 658 16.31 44.59 6.87
N ARG A 659 16.85 44.10 7.99
CA ARG A 659 16.36 44.42 9.33
C ARG A 659 17.17 45.55 9.95
N GLN A 660 16.57 46.71 10.13
CA GLN A 660 17.18 47.89 10.77
C GLN A 660 16.32 48.32 11.96
N ASN A 661 16.91 48.45 13.15
CA ASN A 661 16.23 48.78 14.42
C ASN A 661 14.96 47.94 14.65
N SER A 662 15.11 46.61 14.54
CA SER A 662 14.04 45.61 14.69
C SER A 662 12.84 45.74 13.73
N HIS A 663 13.01 46.45 12.62
CA HIS A 663 12.00 46.60 11.57
C HIS A 663 12.56 46.13 10.23
N MET A 664 11.76 45.38 9.46
CA MET A 664 12.08 45.09 8.06
C MET A 664 11.87 46.35 7.22
N ARG A 665 12.82 46.62 6.32
CA ARG A 665 12.79 47.70 5.34
C ARG A 665 13.17 47.13 3.98
N PRO A 666 12.55 47.59 2.88
CA PRO A 666 13.05 47.23 1.55
C PRO A 666 14.47 47.77 1.36
N VAL A 667 15.31 47.01 0.68
CA VAL A 667 16.68 47.40 0.27
C VAL A 667 16.87 47.27 -1.25
N VAL A 668 15.75 47.26 -1.97
CA VAL A 668 15.63 47.31 -3.43
C VAL A 668 14.50 48.26 -3.77
N ASP A 669 14.61 49.03 -4.86
CA ASP A 669 13.66 50.09 -5.20
C ASP A 669 12.28 49.55 -5.60
N ILE A 670 12.22 48.29 -6.06
CA ILE A 670 10.99 47.60 -6.46
C ILE A 670 10.87 46.27 -5.72
N VAL A 671 9.92 46.18 -4.79
CA VAL A 671 9.61 44.98 -4.02
C VAL A 671 8.62 44.11 -4.79
N ARG A 672 9.13 43.10 -5.51
CA ARG A 672 8.33 42.16 -6.33
C ARG A 672 8.85 40.72 -6.23
N PRO A 673 8.09 39.70 -6.66
CA PRO A 673 8.62 38.35 -6.86
C PRO A 673 9.80 38.40 -7.84
N ALA A 674 10.88 37.68 -7.53
CA ALA A 674 12.06 37.59 -8.38
C ALA A 674 12.79 36.26 -8.20
N ALA A 675 13.12 35.61 -9.32
CA ALA A 675 14.06 34.49 -9.37
C ALA A 675 15.50 35.01 -9.45
N HIS A 676 16.44 34.32 -8.79
CA HIS A 676 17.85 34.71 -8.75
C HIS A 676 18.76 33.50 -8.97
N LEU A 677 19.01 33.16 -10.23
CA LEU A 677 19.97 32.11 -10.60
C LEU A 677 21.40 32.51 -10.21
N LYS A 678 22.12 31.64 -9.51
CA LYS A 678 23.52 31.84 -9.13
C LYS A 678 24.34 30.55 -9.23
N CYS A 679 25.37 30.58 -10.07
CA CYS A 679 26.44 29.58 -10.10
C CYS A 679 27.50 29.86 -9.00
N PRO A 680 28.34 28.88 -8.62
CA PRO A 680 29.47 29.09 -7.72
C PRO A 680 30.51 30.07 -8.29
N ASN A 681 31.29 30.74 -7.42
CA ASN A 681 32.28 31.76 -7.78
C ASN A 681 33.38 31.33 -8.78
N HIS A 682 33.49 30.03 -9.10
CA HIS A 682 34.46 29.46 -10.05
C HIS A 682 33.80 28.98 -11.36
N LYS A 683 32.50 29.22 -11.54
CA LYS A 683 31.74 28.92 -12.76
C LYS A 683 31.09 30.20 -13.27
N THR A 684 30.80 30.25 -14.56
CA THR A 684 30.03 31.31 -15.22
C THR A 684 28.71 30.74 -15.74
N ILE A 685 27.66 31.55 -15.76
CA ILE A 685 26.41 31.19 -16.43
C ILE A 685 26.67 31.29 -17.94
N LEU A 686 26.58 30.17 -18.65
CA LEU A 686 26.83 30.11 -20.11
C LEU A 686 25.59 30.49 -20.92
N ALA A 687 24.41 30.14 -20.43
CA ALA A 687 23.11 30.47 -21.01
C ALA A 687 22.05 30.57 -19.91
N VAL A 688 20.95 31.28 -20.20
CA VAL A 688 19.71 31.26 -19.40
C VAL A 688 18.59 30.96 -20.38
N GLU A 689 17.93 29.80 -20.23
CA GLU A 689 16.90 29.35 -21.16
C GLU A 689 15.50 29.59 -20.55
N PHE A 690 14.60 30.17 -21.37
CA PHE A 690 13.22 30.38 -20.97
C PHE A 690 12.33 29.20 -21.39
N ALA A 691 11.74 28.51 -20.41
CA ALA A 691 10.95 27.29 -20.64
C ALA A 691 9.53 27.56 -21.18
N SER A 692 8.72 28.36 -20.46
CA SER A 692 7.34 28.72 -20.83
C SER A 692 6.80 29.81 -19.91
N TRP A 693 5.83 30.61 -20.38
CA TRP A 693 5.01 31.48 -19.53
C TRP A 693 3.61 30.88 -19.38
N GLY A 694 3.26 30.41 -18.17
CA GLY A 694 1.96 29.78 -17.87
C GLY A 694 2.12 28.44 -17.18
N ASP A 695 1.86 27.33 -17.88
CA ASP A 695 1.78 25.96 -17.32
C ASP A 695 2.88 24.98 -17.84
N PRO A 696 4.19 25.31 -17.79
CA PRO A 696 5.24 24.36 -18.18
C PRO A 696 5.17 23.05 -17.39
N TYR A 697 5.33 21.93 -18.08
CA TYR A 697 5.40 20.59 -17.49
C TYR A 697 6.78 19.96 -17.69
N GLY A 698 7.11 18.96 -16.87
CA GLY A 698 8.44 18.34 -16.86
C GLY A 698 9.21 18.64 -15.57
N ALA A 699 10.54 18.57 -15.65
CA ALA A 699 11.44 18.71 -14.51
C ALA A 699 12.66 19.58 -14.87
N CYS A 700 13.48 19.98 -13.88
CA CYS A 700 14.67 20.77 -14.16
C CYS A 700 15.62 20.06 -15.14
N GLY A 701 15.99 20.76 -16.23
CA GLY A 701 16.75 20.21 -17.35
C GLY A 701 15.92 19.54 -18.45
N ASN A 702 14.62 19.32 -18.25
CA ASN A 702 13.66 18.86 -19.27
C ASN A 702 12.27 19.45 -18.97
N TYR A 703 12.13 20.76 -19.18
CA TYR A 703 10.82 21.43 -19.18
C TYR A 703 10.30 21.56 -20.61
N PHE A 704 9.01 21.32 -20.78
CA PHE A 704 8.30 21.43 -22.04
C PHE A 704 7.32 22.60 -21.99
N VAL A 705 7.06 23.19 -23.16
CA VAL A 705 6.10 24.28 -23.33
C VAL A 705 4.70 23.77 -22.98
N GLY A 706 4.04 24.47 -22.05
CA GLY A 706 2.68 24.15 -21.60
C GLY A 706 1.60 24.53 -22.61
N ASN A 707 0.36 24.09 -22.36
CA ASN A 707 -0.78 24.36 -23.24
C ASN A 707 -1.28 25.80 -23.13
N CYS A 708 -1.07 26.43 -21.96
CA CYS A 708 -1.19 27.85 -21.73
C CYS A 708 0.20 28.49 -21.86
N SER A 709 0.62 28.73 -23.10
CA SER A 709 1.87 29.45 -23.42
C SER A 709 1.69 30.26 -24.69
N SER A 710 2.22 31.49 -24.73
CA SER A 710 2.16 32.31 -25.94
C SER A 710 3.40 32.05 -26.82
N PRO A 711 3.27 31.92 -28.15
CA PRO A 711 4.42 31.80 -29.04
C PRO A 711 5.42 32.96 -28.90
N ILE A 712 4.92 34.15 -28.56
CA ILE A 712 5.76 35.33 -28.30
C ILE A 712 6.30 35.40 -26.87
N SER A 713 5.94 34.49 -25.94
CA SER A 713 6.42 34.57 -24.55
C SER A 713 7.94 34.49 -24.44
N LYS A 714 8.59 33.72 -25.33
CA LYS A 714 10.05 33.71 -25.45
C LYS A 714 10.57 35.07 -25.94
N GLU A 715 10.03 35.60 -27.03
CA GLU A 715 10.38 36.95 -27.51
C GLU A 715 10.08 38.06 -26.49
N VAL A 716 9.08 37.93 -25.62
CA VAL A 716 8.72 38.94 -24.61
C VAL A 716 9.64 38.89 -23.38
N VAL A 717 10.31 37.75 -23.14
CA VAL A 717 11.35 37.61 -22.11
C VAL A 717 12.75 37.90 -22.68
N GLU A 718 12.96 37.72 -23.99
CA GLU A 718 14.23 37.94 -24.68
C GLU A 718 14.36 39.30 -25.39
N LYS A 719 13.27 40.04 -25.63
CA LYS A 719 13.31 41.46 -26.03
C LYS A 719 13.55 42.36 -24.83
N ASP A 720 14.32 43.42 -25.06
CA ASP A 720 14.49 44.51 -24.10
C ASP A 720 13.11 45.09 -23.72
N PRO A 721 12.79 45.23 -22.43
CA PRO A 721 11.41 45.52 -22.00
C PRO A 721 11.05 47.00 -22.12
N GLU A 722 10.27 47.37 -23.14
CA GLU A 722 9.42 48.56 -23.04
C GLU A 722 8.35 48.35 -21.97
N ILE A 723 8.28 49.28 -21.00
CA ILE A 723 7.34 49.22 -19.89
C ILE A 723 6.17 50.17 -20.18
N ARG A 724 4.95 49.63 -20.24
CA ARG A 724 3.70 50.40 -20.09
C ARG A 724 2.77 49.76 -19.06
N PRO A 725 1.93 50.54 -18.34
CA PRO A 725 1.14 50.00 -17.24
C PRO A 725 -0.22 49.48 -17.71
N LEU A 726 -0.78 48.49 -17.00
CA LEU A 726 -2.16 47.99 -17.22
C LEU A 726 -3.25 49.08 -17.10
N VAL A 727 -2.92 50.28 -16.61
CA VAL A 727 -3.84 51.42 -16.50
C VAL A 727 -4.23 52.01 -17.87
N GLU A 728 -3.53 51.64 -18.95
CA GLU A 728 -3.84 52.03 -20.33
C GLU A 728 -4.82 51.07 -21.04
N GLN A 729 -5.36 50.05 -20.34
CA GLN A 729 -6.39 49.15 -20.85
C GLN A 729 -7.75 49.44 -20.21
N ASP A 730 -8.82 49.42 -20.99
CA ASP A 730 -10.17 49.67 -20.51
C ASP A 730 -10.79 48.46 -19.79
N SER A 731 -11.80 48.76 -18.96
CA SER A 731 -12.49 47.77 -18.14
C SER A 731 -13.28 46.72 -18.93
N GLU A 732 -13.66 47.01 -20.17
CA GLU A 732 -14.49 46.13 -21.01
C GLU A 732 -13.60 45.04 -21.63
N THR A 733 -12.45 45.45 -22.18
CA THR A 733 -11.35 44.57 -22.61
C THR A 733 -10.88 43.67 -21.46
N LEU A 734 -10.65 44.23 -20.27
CA LEU A 734 -10.24 43.46 -19.08
C LEU A 734 -11.31 42.45 -18.60
N GLN A 735 -12.60 42.75 -18.77
CA GLN A 735 -13.68 41.81 -18.42
C GLN A 735 -13.81 40.65 -19.41
N HIS A 736 -13.52 40.86 -20.70
CA HIS A 736 -13.59 39.81 -21.72
C HIS A 736 -12.49 38.73 -21.59
N MET A 737 -11.43 38.97 -20.81
CA MET A 737 -10.25 38.07 -20.76
C MET A 737 -10.36 36.87 -19.79
N LEU A 738 -11.38 36.78 -18.91
CA LEU A 738 -11.45 35.71 -17.88
C LEU A 738 -12.84 35.02 -17.71
N PRO A 739 -13.37 34.26 -18.69
CA PRO A 739 -14.69 33.62 -18.55
C PRO A 739 -14.71 32.36 -17.64
N GLU A 740 -13.79 31.42 -17.85
CA GLU A 740 -13.90 30.05 -17.32
C GLU A 740 -12.70 29.58 -16.47
N ILE A 741 -12.68 30.02 -15.21
CA ILE A 741 -11.94 29.35 -14.14
C ILE A 741 -12.67 28.03 -13.77
N PRO A 742 -11.99 26.86 -13.62
CA PRO A 742 -12.64 25.56 -13.37
C PRO A 742 -13.48 25.47 -12.08
N LEU A 743 -14.48 24.60 -12.05
CA LEU A 743 -15.45 24.53 -10.94
C LEU A 743 -14.85 24.13 -9.58
N TRP A 744 -13.79 23.31 -9.54
CA TRP A 744 -13.08 23.01 -8.28
C TRP A 744 -12.18 24.15 -7.77
N VAL A 745 -11.90 25.15 -8.62
CA VAL A 745 -11.24 26.41 -8.24
C VAL A 745 -12.29 27.44 -7.81
N LYS A 746 -13.45 27.47 -8.47
CA LYS A 746 -14.60 28.34 -8.11
C LYS A 746 -15.37 27.87 -6.87
N ASN A 747 -15.35 26.57 -6.53
CA ASN A 747 -16.22 25.97 -5.52
C ASN A 747 -15.53 24.79 -4.79
N PRO A 748 -15.24 24.89 -3.47
CA PRO A 748 -14.34 23.97 -2.75
C PRO A 748 -14.90 22.56 -2.52
N ASP A 749 -16.20 22.39 -2.72
CA ASP A 749 -16.90 21.11 -2.53
C ASP A 749 -16.57 20.06 -3.59
N TYR A 750 -15.98 20.46 -4.72
CA TYR A 750 -15.54 19.54 -5.76
C TYR A 750 -14.17 18.92 -5.41
N ASP A 751 -14.06 17.61 -5.50
CA ASP A 751 -12.78 16.88 -5.44
C ASP A 751 -12.12 16.77 -6.82
N ARG A 752 -10.79 16.73 -6.85
CA ARG A 752 -10.05 16.32 -8.06
C ARG A 752 -10.13 14.80 -8.19
N VAL A 753 -10.28 14.31 -9.42
CA VAL A 753 -10.56 12.89 -9.71
C VAL A 753 -9.60 12.30 -10.73
N ASP A 754 -8.32 12.61 -10.58
CA ASP A 754 -7.24 12.20 -11.50
C ASP A 754 -7.14 10.67 -11.65
N TRP A 755 -7.46 9.93 -10.58
CA TRP A 755 -7.59 8.47 -10.59
C TRP A 755 -8.73 7.97 -11.49
N LEU A 756 -9.84 8.70 -11.56
CA LEU A 756 -11.01 8.37 -12.37
C LEU A 756 -10.73 8.62 -13.85
N ASN A 757 -10.07 9.74 -14.16
CA ASN A 757 -9.60 10.04 -15.51
C ASN A 757 -8.69 8.92 -16.05
N LYS A 758 -7.70 8.51 -15.25
CA LYS A 758 -6.78 7.41 -15.60
C LYS A 758 -7.47 6.04 -15.68
N PHE A 759 -8.48 5.78 -14.83
CA PHE A 759 -9.29 4.57 -14.94
C PHE A 759 -10.14 4.54 -16.22
N ILE A 760 -10.77 5.66 -16.57
CA ILE A 760 -11.60 5.79 -17.78
C ILE A 760 -10.73 5.70 -19.04
N GLU A 761 -9.52 6.25 -19.03
CA GLU A 761 -8.53 6.08 -20.10
C GLU A 761 -8.25 4.59 -20.41
N TYR A 762 -7.93 3.78 -19.40
CA TYR A 762 -7.74 2.33 -19.57
C TYR A 762 -9.01 1.58 -20.01
N MET A 763 -10.20 2.06 -19.61
CA MET A 763 -11.48 1.42 -19.93
C MET A 763 -12.08 1.89 -21.26
N TRP A 764 -11.62 3.00 -21.83
CA TRP A 764 -12.26 3.68 -22.98
C TRP A 764 -12.47 2.78 -24.21
N PRO A 765 -11.52 1.92 -24.63
CA PRO A 765 -11.70 1.01 -25.78
C PRO A 765 -12.81 -0.04 -25.61
N TYR A 766 -13.35 -0.20 -24.40
CA TYR A 766 -14.50 -1.04 -24.07
C TYR A 766 -15.77 -0.20 -23.86
N LEU A 767 -15.65 0.97 -23.22
CA LEU A 767 -16.75 1.89 -22.96
C LEU A 767 -17.35 2.46 -24.26
N ASP A 768 -16.52 2.90 -25.21
CA ASP A 768 -16.96 3.37 -26.54
C ASP A 768 -17.96 2.39 -27.19
N LYS A 769 -17.55 1.13 -27.31
CA LYS A 769 -18.34 0.05 -27.92
C LYS A 769 -19.67 -0.21 -27.19
N ALA A 770 -19.67 -0.09 -25.86
CA ALA A 770 -20.88 -0.24 -25.04
C ALA A 770 -21.84 0.95 -25.18
N ILE A 771 -21.30 2.18 -25.18
CA ILE A 771 -22.08 3.42 -25.28
C ILE A 771 -22.67 3.54 -26.70
N CYS A 772 -21.88 3.35 -27.76
CA CYS A 772 -22.36 3.38 -29.13
C CYS A 772 -23.45 2.34 -29.42
N LYS A 773 -23.34 1.13 -28.85
CA LYS A 773 -24.39 0.10 -28.95
C LYS A 773 -25.69 0.57 -28.29
N THR A 774 -25.61 1.15 -27.09
CA THR A 774 -26.77 1.68 -26.36
C THR A 774 -27.41 2.88 -27.08
N ALA A 775 -26.59 3.81 -27.55
CA ALA A 775 -27.04 4.98 -28.32
C ALA A 775 -27.77 4.57 -29.61
N LYS A 776 -27.24 3.58 -30.35
CA LYS A 776 -27.91 3.04 -31.55
C LYS A 776 -29.26 2.41 -31.21
N ASN A 777 -29.36 1.68 -30.10
CA ASN A 777 -30.63 1.10 -29.67
C ASN A 777 -31.69 2.16 -29.31
N ILE A 778 -31.27 3.27 -28.67
CA ILE A 778 -32.18 4.39 -28.30
C ILE A 778 -32.58 5.21 -29.53
N ALA A 779 -31.64 5.52 -30.43
CA ALA A 779 -31.91 6.36 -31.60
C ALA A 779 -32.78 5.66 -32.65
N THR A 780 -32.65 4.34 -32.82
CA THR A 780 -33.36 3.57 -33.86
C THR A 780 -34.90 3.78 -33.86
N PRO A 781 -35.64 3.62 -32.75
CA PRO A 781 -37.10 3.85 -32.75
C PRO A 781 -37.48 5.31 -32.98
N ILE A 782 -36.71 6.27 -32.44
CA ILE A 782 -36.96 7.71 -32.61
C ILE A 782 -36.82 8.10 -34.09
N ILE A 783 -35.78 7.59 -34.76
CA ILE A 783 -35.57 7.77 -36.20
C ILE A 783 -36.73 7.16 -37.01
N ALA A 784 -37.18 5.96 -36.65
CA ALA A 784 -38.28 5.28 -37.34
C ALA A 784 -39.62 6.06 -37.25
N GLU A 785 -39.88 6.76 -36.13
CA GLU A 785 -41.07 7.59 -35.96
C GLU A 785 -41.05 8.86 -36.83
N GLN A 786 -39.87 9.48 -37.04
CA GLN A 786 -39.77 10.71 -37.83
C GLN A 786 -39.62 10.46 -39.34
N ILE A 787 -39.16 9.28 -39.77
CA ILE A 787 -38.98 8.92 -41.19
C ILE A 787 -40.22 9.23 -42.08
N PRO A 788 -41.46 8.82 -41.72
CA PRO A 788 -42.65 9.09 -42.52
C PRO A 788 -42.98 10.58 -42.64
N LYS A 789 -42.72 11.35 -41.58
CA LYS A 789 -43.08 12.78 -41.45
C LYS A 789 -42.29 13.68 -42.41
N TYR A 790 -41.07 13.27 -42.77
CA TYR A 790 -40.16 14.04 -43.63
C TYR A 790 -39.92 13.41 -45.01
N LYS A 791 -40.70 12.39 -45.40
CA LYS A 791 -40.57 11.65 -46.68
C LYS A 791 -39.18 11.06 -46.93
N ILE A 792 -38.52 10.60 -45.87
CA ILE A 792 -37.21 9.94 -45.92
C ILE A 792 -37.44 8.45 -46.22
N GLU A 793 -36.56 7.80 -46.98
CA GLU A 793 -36.63 6.36 -47.25
C GLU A 793 -35.96 5.54 -46.14
N SER A 794 -34.76 5.95 -45.71
CA SER A 794 -34.03 5.32 -44.61
C SER A 794 -32.91 6.21 -44.06
N VAL A 795 -32.53 5.97 -42.81
CA VAL A 795 -31.38 6.57 -42.14
C VAL A 795 -30.54 5.44 -41.54
N LEU A 796 -29.24 5.41 -41.84
CA LEU A 796 -28.33 4.31 -41.47
C LEU A 796 -27.03 4.87 -40.88
N PHE A 797 -26.63 4.35 -39.72
CA PHE A 797 -25.29 4.55 -39.17
C PHE A 797 -24.29 3.63 -39.90
N GLU A 798 -23.44 4.20 -40.74
CA GLU A 798 -22.35 3.50 -41.44
C GLU A 798 -21.14 3.32 -40.52
N THR A 799 -20.79 4.36 -39.75
CA THR A 799 -19.84 4.28 -38.63
C THR A 799 -20.44 4.94 -37.38
N LEU A 800 -20.11 4.41 -36.21
CA LEU A 800 -20.54 4.96 -34.91
C LEU A 800 -19.51 4.57 -33.84
N THR A 801 -18.55 5.47 -33.61
CA THR A 801 -17.59 5.42 -32.49
C THR A 801 -17.38 6.84 -31.98
N LEU A 802 -17.16 6.97 -30.67
CA LEU A 802 -16.90 8.21 -29.95
C LEU A 802 -15.43 8.66 -30.07
N GLY A 803 -14.56 7.81 -30.65
CA GLY A 803 -13.15 8.13 -30.89
C GLY A 803 -12.20 7.53 -29.86
N SER A 804 -10.90 7.82 -30.01
CA SER A 804 -9.85 7.34 -29.11
C SER A 804 -9.70 8.17 -27.84
N LEU A 805 -10.24 9.39 -27.80
CA LEU A 805 -10.09 10.32 -26.67
C LEU A 805 -11.27 10.21 -25.67
N PRO A 806 -11.03 9.84 -24.40
CA PRO A 806 -12.07 9.75 -23.39
C PRO A 806 -12.57 11.11 -22.88
N PRO A 807 -13.78 11.17 -22.28
CA PRO A 807 -14.24 12.32 -21.53
C PRO A 807 -13.38 12.55 -20.28
N THR A 808 -13.00 13.81 -20.03
CA THR A 808 -12.26 14.19 -18.83
C THR A 808 -13.20 14.76 -17.78
N PHE A 809 -12.92 14.42 -16.52
CA PHE A 809 -13.66 14.83 -15.35
C PHE A 809 -12.80 15.86 -14.63
N GLN A 810 -13.18 17.14 -14.70
CA GLN A 810 -12.39 18.22 -14.10
C GLN A 810 -12.44 18.18 -12.58
N GLY A 811 -13.55 17.69 -12.03
CA GLY A 811 -13.74 17.42 -10.61
C GLY A 811 -15.11 16.81 -10.38
N MET A 812 -15.35 16.32 -9.17
CA MET A 812 -16.62 15.72 -8.77
C MET A 812 -16.98 16.14 -7.35
N LYS A 813 -18.17 16.70 -7.17
CA LYS A 813 -18.73 16.90 -5.81
C LYS A 813 -19.43 15.63 -5.37
N VAL A 814 -19.24 15.22 -4.11
CA VAL A 814 -19.83 13.98 -3.57
C VAL A 814 -20.59 14.31 -2.29
N TYR A 815 -21.82 13.82 -2.20
CA TYR A 815 -22.68 13.91 -1.02
C TYR A 815 -22.99 12.50 -0.53
N VAL A 816 -22.78 12.26 0.76
CA VAL A 816 -23.40 11.15 1.49
C VAL A 816 -24.57 11.75 2.25
N THR A 817 -25.80 11.27 2.02
CA THR A 817 -26.99 11.78 2.72
C THR A 817 -27.42 10.82 3.84
N ASN A 818 -28.22 11.33 4.77
CA ASN A 818 -28.73 10.56 5.92
C ASN A 818 -29.63 9.38 5.51
N GLU A 819 -30.05 9.29 4.24
CA GLU A 819 -30.92 8.22 3.72
C GLU A 819 -30.17 7.01 3.16
N ASN A 820 -28.85 6.90 3.37
CA ASN A 820 -27.99 5.87 2.77
C ASN A 820 -28.09 5.85 1.23
N GLU A 821 -27.80 7.00 0.62
CA GLU A 821 -27.59 7.19 -0.82
C GLU A 821 -26.26 7.94 -1.03
N LEU A 822 -25.62 7.68 -2.17
CA LEU A 822 -24.43 8.41 -2.61
C LEU A 822 -24.79 9.26 -3.83
N ILE A 823 -24.71 10.58 -3.70
CA ILE A 823 -24.94 11.52 -4.82
C ILE A 823 -23.59 12.03 -5.29
N MET A 824 -23.34 11.97 -6.60
CA MET A 824 -22.12 12.43 -7.24
C MET A 824 -22.47 13.42 -8.35
N GLU A 825 -21.82 14.57 -8.37
CA GLU A 825 -21.94 15.61 -9.40
C GLU A 825 -20.59 15.80 -10.08
N PRO A 826 -20.21 14.92 -11.03
CA PRO A 826 -19.04 15.11 -11.87
C PRO A 826 -19.24 16.25 -12.87
N SER A 827 -18.24 17.13 -13.00
CA SER A 827 -18.14 18.10 -14.08
C SER A 827 -17.32 17.50 -15.23
N ILE A 828 -17.98 17.27 -16.36
CA ILE A 828 -17.42 16.61 -17.54
C ILE A 828 -17.05 17.67 -18.58
N LYS A 829 -15.80 17.59 -19.07
CA LYS A 829 -15.33 18.26 -20.29
C LYS A 829 -14.73 17.22 -21.23
N TRP A 830 -15.23 17.14 -22.46
CA TRP A 830 -14.81 16.14 -23.43
C TRP A 830 -14.66 16.77 -24.81
N ALA A 831 -13.42 16.83 -25.31
CA ALA A 831 -13.12 17.10 -26.71
C ALA A 831 -12.75 15.75 -27.37
N GLY A 832 -13.75 15.11 -27.97
CA GLY A 832 -13.62 13.80 -28.60
C GLY A 832 -13.25 13.90 -30.07
N ASN A 833 -12.65 12.84 -30.59
CA ASN A 833 -12.40 12.63 -32.03
C ASN A 833 -13.32 11.55 -32.60
N PRO A 834 -14.67 11.71 -32.55
CA PRO A 834 -15.60 10.67 -32.97
C PRO A 834 -15.55 10.47 -34.49
N ASN A 835 -16.02 9.30 -34.92
CA ASN A 835 -16.25 9.01 -36.33
C ASN A 835 -17.67 8.46 -36.50
N VAL A 836 -18.64 9.37 -36.46
CA VAL A 836 -20.06 9.06 -36.65
C VAL A 836 -20.46 9.44 -38.06
N THR A 837 -20.74 8.45 -38.90
CA THR A 837 -21.14 8.63 -40.30
C THR A 837 -22.57 8.13 -40.48
N ILE A 838 -23.47 9.03 -40.88
CA ILE A 838 -24.89 8.78 -41.07
C ILE A 838 -25.22 8.95 -42.56
N ALA A 839 -25.71 7.87 -43.17
CA ALA A 839 -26.28 7.89 -44.52
C ALA A 839 -27.79 8.09 -44.45
N VAL A 840 -28.30 9.08 -45.18
CA VAL A 840 -29.73 9.34 -45.36
C VAL A 840 -30.07 9.07 -46.82
N LYS A 841 -31.11 8.28 -47.06
CA LYS A 841 -31.71 8.08 -48.38
C LYS A 841 -33.06 8.76 -48.46
N ALA A 842 -33.28 9.57 -49.50
CA ALA A 842 -34.57 10.17 -49.80
C ALA A 842 -34.64 10.55 -51.30
N PHE A 843 -35.81 10.37 -51.92
CA PHE A 843 -36.06 10.69 -53.33
C PHE A 843 -35.04 10.06 -54.32
N GLY A 844 -34.56 8.85 -54.01
CA GLY A 844 -33.53 8.13 -54.79
C GLY A 844 -32.09 8.62 -54.59
N LEU A 845 -31.86 9.67 -53.79
CA LEU A 845 -30.52 10.22 -53.50
C LEU A 845 -30.00 9.72 -52.14
N LYS A 846 -28.69 9.41 -52.07
CA LYS A 846 -27.99 9.09 -50.81
C LYS A 846 -27.12 10.28 -50.40
N ALA A 847 -27.53 11.03 -49.38
CA ALA A 847 -26.66 11.99 -48.69
C ALA A 847 -25.88 11.27 -47.57
N THR A 848 -24.62 11.63 -47.37
CA THR A 848 -23.80 11.07 -46.28
C THR A 848 -23.23 12.22 -45.44
N ALA A 849 -23.53 12.23 -44.15
CA ALA A 849 -23.10 13.24 -43.19
C ALA A 849 -22.18 12.62 -42.14
N GLN A 850 -21.00 13.21 -41.94
CA GLN A 850 -20.04 12.82 -40.91
C GLN A 850 -20.00 13.89 -39.81
N VAL A 851 -20.12 13.46 -38.56
CA VAL A 851 -19.90 14.32 -37.38
C VAL A 851 -18.44 14.18 -36.94
N VAL A 852 -17.78 15.31 -36.71
CA VAL A 852 -16.38 15.45 -36.31
C VAL A 852 -16.25 16.45 -35.16
N ASP A 853 -15.08 16.54 -34.53
CA ASP A 853 -14.70 17.62 -33.60
C ASP A 853 -15.72 17.89 -32.48
N LEU A 854 -16.22 16.82 -31.85
CA LEU A 854 -17.27 16.87 -30.84
C LEU A 854 -16.73 17.38 -29.50
N GLN A 855 -17.29 18.50 -29.04
CA GLN A 855 -17.04 19.07 -27.73
C GLN A 855 -18.30 18.97 -26.85
N VAL A 856 -18.19 18.38 -25.66
CA VAL A 856 -19.28 18.25 -24.69
C VAL A 856 -18.82 18.78 -23.34
N PHE A 857 -19.63 19.67 -22.77
CA PHE A 857 -19.47 20.20 -21.42
C PHE A 857 -20.79 19.97 -20.67
N ALA A 858 -20.75 19.19 -19.58
CA ALA A 858 -21.95 18.76 -18.88
C ALA A 858 -21.71 18.54 -17.38
N SER A 859 -22.74 18.85 -16.58
CA SER A 859 -22.76 18.63 -15.13
C SER A 859 -23.89 17.67 -14.75
N PRO A 860 -23.75 16.36 -15.01
CA PRO A 860 -24.72 15.36 -14.55
C PRO A 860 -24.64 15.14 -13.04
N ARG A 861 -25.81 14.94 -12.42
CA ARG A 861 -25.98 14.35 -11.08
C ARG A 861 -26.28 12.86 -11.22
N ILE A 862 -25.50 12.05 -10.53
CA ILE A 862 -25.58 10.59 -10.48
C ILE A 862 -25.88 10.18 -9.03
N THR A 863 -27.06 9.62 -8.77
CA THR A 863 -27.47 9.14 -7.44
C THR A 863 -27.49 7.62 -7.39
N LEU A 864 -26.77 7.04 -6.44
CA LEU A 864 -26.77 5.62 -6.12
C LEU A 864 -27.73 5.38 -4.94
N LYS A 865 -28.91 4.78 -5.20
CA LYS A 865 -29.94 4.57 -4.17
C LYS A 865 -30.75 3.27 -4.38
N PRO A 866 -31.19 2.61 -3.31
CA PRO A 866 -30.56 2.62 -1.98
C PRO A 866 -29.13 2.07 -2.05
N LEU A 867 -28.27 2.50 -1.12
CA LEU A 867 -27.05 1.75 -0.79
C LEU A 867 -27.46 0.43 -0.12
N VAL A 868 -26.70 -0.64 -0.39
CA VAL A 868 -26.98 -2.00 0.10
C VAL A 868 -25.71 -2.68 0.58
N PRO A 869 -25.77 -3.64 1.54
CA PRO A 869 -24.57 -4.25 2.12
C PRO A 869 -23.86 -5.30 1.23
N SER A 870 -24.26 -5.44 -0.04
CA SER A 870 -23.71 -6.39 -1.01
C SER A 870 -23.16 -5.65 -2.24
N PHE A 871 -21.97 -6.03 -2.74
CA PHE A 871 -21.36 -5.43 -3.93
C PHE A 871 -22.33 -5.42 -5.14
N PRO A 872 -22.48 -4.32 -5.91
CA PRO A 872 -21.66 -3.11 -5.96
C PRO A 872 -21.98 -2.05 -4.89
N CYS A 873 -22.69 -2.44 -3.83
CA CYS A 873 -23.09 -1.62 -2.67
C CYS A 873 -24.21 -0.60 -2.94
N PHE A 874 -24.89 -0.69 -4.08
CA PHE A 874 -26.11 0.06 -4.41
C PHE A 874 -27.02 -0.76 -5.34
N ALA A 875 -28.29 -0.37 -5.43
CA ALA A 875 -29.28 -1.09 -6.23
C ALA A 875 -29.63 -0.41 -7.57
N ASN A 876 -29.97 0.88 -7.57
CA ASN A 876 -30.25 1.65 -8.80
C ASN A 876 -29.27 2.83 -8.94
N ILE A 877 -29.00 3.20 -10.19
CA ILE A 877 -28.33 4.46 -10.56
C ILE A 877 -29.39 5.37 -11.19
N TYR A 878 -29.53 6.59 -10.67
CA TYR A 878 -30.35 7.64 -11.27
C TYR A 878 -29.43 8.71 -11.85
N VAL A 879 -29.58 9.03 -13.14
CA VAL A 879 -28.77 10.05 -13.81
C VAL A 879 -29.65 11.20 -14.29
N SER A 880 -29.27 12.44 -14.00
CA SER A 880 -29.95 13.66 -14.46
C SER A 880 -28.91 14.71 -14.84
N LEU A 881 -29.27 15.65 -15.70
CA LEU A 881 -28.44 16.81 -16.04
C LEU A 881 -28.89 18.00 -15.19
N MET A 882 -27.98 18.58 -14.41
CA MET A 882 -28.31 19.71 -13.53
C MET A 882 -28.52 21.02 -14.33
N GLU A 883 -27.86 21.12 -15.48
CA GLU A 883 -27.89 22.28 -16.38
C GLU A 883 -27.98 21.80 -17.84
N LYS A 884 -28.37 22.69 -18.75
CA LYS A 884 -28.44 22.36 -20.18
C LYS A 884 -27.02 22.11 -20.71
N PRO A 885 -26.70 20.91 -21.23
CA PRO A 885 -25.33 20.59 -21.64
C PRO A 885 -24.92 21.43 -22.85
N HIS A 886 -23.70 21.95 -22.83
CA HIS A 886 -23.10 22.52 -24.04
C HIS A 886 -22.58 21.37 -24.89
N VAL A 887 -23.04 21.30 -26.13
CA VAL A 887 -22.62 20.32 -27.14
C VAL A 887 -22.30 21.08 -28.41
N ASP A 888 -21.07 21.03 -28.90
CA ASP A 888 -20.69 21.55 -30.20
C ASP A 888 -20.01 20.45 -31.02
N PHE A 889 -20.11 20.52 -32.35
CA PHE A 889 -19.54 19.53 -33.25
C PHE A 889 -19.48 20.07 -34.68
N GLY A 890 -18.42 19.71 -35.40
CA GLY A 890 -18.33 19.91 -36.84
C GLY A 890 -19.22 18.91 -37.59
N LEU A 891 -19.79 19.36 -38.72
CA LEU A 891 -20.62 18.54 -39.60
C LEU A 891 -20.09 18.63 -41.04
N LYS A 892 -19.65 17.49 -41.57
CA LYS A 892 -19.08 17.37 -42.92
C LYS A 892 -20.00 16.55 -43.81
N LEU A 893 -20.61 17.20 -44.81
CA LEU A 893 -21.31 16.48 -45.87
C LEU A 893 -20.29 15.90 -46.87
N ILE A 894 -20.49 14.65 -47.27
CA ILE A 894 -19.66 13.94 -48.24
C ILE A 894 -20.48 13.72 -49.51
N GLY A 895 -20.12 14.42 -50.59
CA GLY A 895 -20.73 14.29 -51.91
C GLY A 895 -21.77 15.36 -52.30
N ALA A 896 -21.99 16.39 -51.49
CA ALA A 896 -22.86 17.53 -51.81
C ALA A 896 -22.32 18.83 -51.18
N ASP A 897 -22.59 19.98 -51.80
CA ASP A 897 -22.12 21.29 -51.33
C ASP A 897 -22.94 21.79 -50.13
N LEU A 898 -22.26 21.98 -49.00
CA LEU A 898 -22.80 22.42 -47.72
C LEU A 898 -23.36 23.85 -47.77
N MET A 899 -22.93 24.68 -48.71
CA MET A 899 -23.37 26.08 -48.87
C MET A 899 -24.83 26.21 -49.38
N SER A 900 -25.46 25.10 -49.78
CA SER A 900 -26.76 25.09 -50.46
C SER A 900 -28.00 25.05 -49.55
N ILE A 901 -27.86 24.80 -48.24
CA ILE A 901 -29.01 24.69 -47.32
C ILE A 901 -28.85 25.60 -46.08
N PRO A 902 -29.26 26.88 -46.17
CA PRO A 902 -29.22 27.81 -45.04
C PRO A 902 -29.97 27.29 -43.81
N GLY A 903 -29.37 27.47 -42.63
CA GLY A 903 -30.00 27.15 -41.34
C GLY A 903 -29.94 25.68 -40.89
N LEU A 904 -29.72 24.71 -41.79
CA LEU A 904 -29.77 23.28 -41.43
C LEU A 904 -28.76 22.90 -40.33
N TYR A 905 -27.53 23.39 -40.41
CA TYR A 905 -26.48 23.17 -39.39
C TYR A 905 -26.95 23.62 -38.00
N ARG A 906 -27.49 24.84 -37.92
CA ARG A 906 -27.98 25.45 -36.69
C ARG A 906 -29.21 24.71 -36.15
N PHE A 907 -30.14 24.34 -37.02
CA PHE A 907 -31.31 23.54 -36.68
C PHE A 907 -30.94 22.17 -36.09
N VAL A 908 -29.97 21.46 -36.66
CA VAL A 908 -29.53 20.15 -36.12
C VAL A 908 -28.86 20.31 -34.76
N GLN A 909 -28.03 21.34 -34.57
CA GLN A 909 -27.45 21.63 -33.25
C GLN A 909 -28.52 21.99 -32.20
N GLU A 910 -29.45 22.89 -32.53
CA GLU A 910 -30.52 23.32 -31.62
C GLU A 910 -31.47 22.15 -31.29
N LEU A 911 -31.86 21.33 -32.28
CA LEU A 911 -32.68 20.13 -32.07
C LEU A 911 -32.02 19.12 -31.11
N ILE A 912 -30.72 18.85 -31.26
CA ILE A 912 -30.00 17.93 -30.36
C ILE A 912 -29.88 18.53 -28.95
N LYS A 913 -29.51 19.82 -28.84
CA LYS A 913 -29.43 20.56 -27.57
C LYS A 913 -30.76 20.56 -26.82
N ASP A 914 -31.88 20.67 -27.54
CA ASP A 914 -33.21 20.70 -26.95
C ASP A 914 -33.75 19.31 -26.61
N GLN A 915 -33.52 18.28 -27.44
CA GLN A 915 -33.99 16.92 -27.12
C GLN A 915 -33.22 16.32 -25.93
N VAL A 916 -31.89 16.42 -25.90
CA VAL A 916 -31.06 15.90 -24.79
C VAL A 916 -31.43 16.58 -23.47
N ALA A 917 -31.68 17.90 -23.48
CA ALA A 917 -32.17 18.62 -22.32
C ALA A 917 -33.60 18.19 -21.92
N ASN A 918 -34.55 18.17 -22.86
CA ASN A 918 -35.94 17.85 -22.56
C ASN A 918 -36.16 16.43 -22.03
N MET A 919 -35.27 15.48 -22.32
CA MET A 919 -35.35 14.11 -21.79
C MET A 919 -34.82 14.00 -20.35
N TYR A 920 -33.70 14.65 -20.01
CA TYR A 920 -32.92 14.33 -18.80
C TYR A 920 -32.50 15.52 -17.91
N LEU A 921 -32.95 16.75 -18.18
CA LEU A 921 -32.74 17.87 -17.26
C LEU A 921 -33.49 17.62 -15.93
N TRP A 922 -32.83 17.88 -14.80
CA TRP A 922 -33.42 17.77 -13.46
C TRP A 922 -34.76 18.53 -13.37
N PRO A 923 -35.84 17.94 -12.81
CA PRO A 923 -35.89 16.71 -12.02
C PRO A 923 -36.09 15.40 -12.81
N LYS A 924 -36.03 15.41 -14.15
CA LYS A 924 -36.13 14.16 -14.93
C LYS A 924 -34.87 13.33 -14.74
N THR A 925 -35.03 12.04 -14.48
CA THR A 925 -33.93 11.09 -14.26
C THR A 925 -34.04 9.90 -15.22
N LEU A 926 -32.89 9.46 -15.73
CA LEU A 926 -32.71 8.14 -16.30
C LEU A 926 -32.44 7.15 -15.15
N GLU A 927 -33.38 6.24 -14.91
CA GLU A 927 -33.19 5.13 -13.98
C GLU A 927 -32.48 3.96 -14.69
N VAL A 928 -31.37 3.49 -14.12
CA VAL A 928 -30.65 2.29 -14.52
C VAL A 928 -30.61 1.34 -13.32
N GLN A 929 -31.48 0.33 -13.34
CA GLN A 929 -31.45 -0.73 -12.34
C GLN A 929 -30.21 -1.61 -12.50
N VAL A 930 -29.43 -1.76 -11.43
CA VAL A 930 -28.18 -2.54 -11.40
C VAL A 930 -28.34 -3.80 -10.55
N LEU A 931 -29.14 -3.73 -9.48
CA LEU A 931 -29.43 -4.86 -8.58
C LEU A 931 -30.86 -4.72 -8.01
N ASP A 932 -31.48 -5.83 -7.64
CA ASP A 932 -32.82 -5.82 -7.00
C ASP A 932 -32.70 -5.48 -5.50
N PRO A 933 -33.21 -4.32 -5.02
CA PRO A 933 -33.08 -3.91 -3.62
C PRO A 933 -33.67 -4.92 -2.64
N ALA A 934 -34.79 -5.56 -2.99
CA ALA A 934 -35.50 -6.48 -2.11
C ALA A 934 -34.74 -7.79 -1.85
N LYS A 935 -33.70 -8.08 -2.65
CA LYS A 935 -32.80 -9.23 -2.44
C LYS A 935 -31.57 -8.90 -1.57
N ALA A 936 -31.22 -7.62 -1.40
CA ALA A 936 -29.90 -7.21 -0.91
C ALA A 936 -29.84 -6.79 0.56
N LEU A 937 -30.97 -6.33 1.13
CA LEU A 937 -30.98 -5.51 2.35
C LEU A 937 -31.22 -6.28 3.67
N LYS A 938 -31.45 -7.60 3.63
CA LYS A 938 -32.05 -8.35 4.76
C LYS A 938 -31.05 -9.26 5.49
N ARG A 939 -30.13 -8.63 6.25
CA ARG A 939 -29.34 -9.32 7.29
C ARG A 939 -30.27 -9.83 8.42
N PRO A 940 -29.94 -10.94 9.09
CA PRO A 940 -30.72 -11.44 10.22
C PRO A 940 -30.39 -10.67 11.51
N VAL A 941 -31.43 -10.19 12.20
CA VAL A 941 -31.35 -9.29 13.37
C VAL A 941 -31.89 -9.93 14.67
N GLY A 942 -32.59 -11.06 14.58
CA GLY A 942 -33.00 -11.84 15.74
C GLY A 942 -33.67 -13.16 15.39
N ILE A 943 -34.16 -13.85 16.41
CA ILE A 943 -34.91 -15.11 16.32
C ILE A 943 -36.30 -14.89 16.94
N LEU A 944 -37.34 -15.33 16.25
CA LEU A 944 -38.67 -15.47 16.82
C LEU A 944 -38.89 -16.95 17.19
N HIS A 945 -39.05 -17.22 18.47
CA HIS A 945 -39.53 -18.50 18.97
C HIS A 945 -41.06 -18.49 18.93
N VAL A 946 -41.67 -19.50 18.28
CA VAL A 946 -43.11 -19.65 18.13
C VAL A 946 -43.54 -20.99 18.70
N LYS A 947 -44.17 -20.99 19.87
CA LYS A 947 -44.71 -22.18 20.51
C LYS A 947 -46.22 -22.26 20.25
N VAL A 948 -46.63 -23.24 19.45
CA VAL A 948 -48.04 -23.48 19.15
C VAL A 948 -48.60 -24.38 20.24
N LEU A 949 -49.27 -23.77 21.21
CA LEU A 949 -49.80 -24.47 22.39
C LEU A 949 -51.00 -25.34 21.99
N ARG A 950 -52.12 -24.70 21.62
CA ARG A 950 -53.41 -25.38 21.38
C ARG A 950 -54.37 -24.53 20.56
N ALA A 951 -55.37 -25.17 19.95
CA ALA A 951 -56.56 -24.48 19.43
C ALA A 951 -57.82 -24.90 20.18
N MET A 952 -58.89 -24.11 20.07
CA MET A 952 -60.17 -24.33 20.75
C MET A 952 -61.33 -24.06 19.81
N LYS A 953 -62.42 -24.82 19.95
CA LYS A 953 -63.71 -24.59 19.27
C LYS A 953 -63.60 -24.49 17.73
N LEU A 954 -62.68 -25.23 17.12
CA LEU A 954 -62.49 -25.22 15.67
C LEU A 954 -63.77 -25.66 14.94
N THR A 955 -64.11 -25.02 13.83
CA THR A 955 -65.27 -25.45 13.03
C THR A 955 -64.99 -26.77 12.33
N LYS A 956 -65.77 -27.80 12.65
CA LYS A 956 -65.87 -29.06 11.92
C LYS A 956 -66.08 -28.78 10.41
N LYS A 957 -65.26 -29.34 9.52
CA LYS A 957 -65.47 -29.19 8.07
C LYS A 957 -66.28 -30.33 7.45
N ASP A 958 -66.03 -31.56 7.85
CA ASP A 958 -66.80 -32.70 7.38
C ASP A 958 -68.21 -32.77 8.00
N LEU A 959 -69.20 -33.22 7.21
CA LEU A 959 -70.51 -33.56 7.76
C LEU A 959 -70.42 -34.76 8.73
N LEU A 960 -69.55 -35.74 8.45
CA LEU A 960 -69.52 -37.04 9.14
C LEU A 960 -68.25 -37.33 9.99
N GLY A 961 -67.20 -36.53 9.89
CA GLY A 961 -65.94 -36.68 10.65
C GLY A 961 -65.63 -35.46 11.53
N ALA A 962 -64.93 -35.65 12.65
CA ALA A 962 -64.28 -34.51 13.32
C ALA A 962 -62.96 -34.22 12.59
N SER A 963 -62.64 -32.95 12.41
CA SER A 963 -61.45 -32.47 11.69
C SER A 963 -60.13 -32.99 12.29
N ASP A 964 -59.11 -33.06 11.42
CA ASP A 964 -57.74 -33.48 11.69
C ASP A 964 -56.77 -32.25 11.62
N PRO A 965 -56.88 -31.25 12.52
CA PRO A 965 -56.16 -29.99 12.36
C PRO A 965 -54.63 -30.10 12.53
N TYR A 966 -53.94 -29.21 11.81
CA TYR A 966 -52.55 -28.84 12.01
C TYR A 966 -52.33 -27.37 11.64
N VAL A 967 -51.29 -26.74 12.22
CA VAL A 967 -50.97 -25.32 11.97
C VAL A 967 -49.76 -25.22 11.06
N LYS A 968 -49.81 -24.35 10.04
CA LYS A 968 -48.64 -23.89 9.28
C LYS A 968 -48.18 -22.53 9.80
N VAL A 969 -46.88 -22.41 10.01
CA VAL A 969 -46.19 -21.28 10.65
C VAL A 969 -45.13 -20.73 9.67
N LYS A 970 -45.11 -19.41 9.48
CA LYS A 970 -44.29 -18.72 8.46
C LYS A 970 -44.12 -17.24 8.84
N LEU A 971 -42.97 -16.63 8.54
CA LEU A 971 -42.84 -15.17 8.49
C LEU A 971 -43.18 -14.64 7.07
N THR A 972 -43.70 -13.43 6.98
CA THR A 972 -43.80 -12.73 5.69
C THR A 972 -42.42 -12.58 5.04
N GLU A 973 -42.43 -12.65 3.70
CA GLU A 973 -41.26 -12.56 2.80
C GLU A 973 -40.19 -13.67 2.93
N ASP A 974 -40.35 -14.65 3.83
CA ASP A 974 -39.45 -15.79 3.86
C ASP A 974 -39.64 -16.68 2.61
N LYS A 975 -38.52 -17.21 2.10
CA LYS A 975 -38.44 -18.14 0.97
C LYS A 975 -38.33 -19.60 1.43
N LEU A 976 -38.07 -19.83 2.72
CA LEU A 976 -38.08 -21.17 3.30
C LEU A 976 -39.51 -21.75 3.33
N PRO A 977 -39.67 -23.07 3.22
CA PRO A 977 -40.98 -23.72 3.34
C PRO A 977 -41.57 -23.50 4.75
N SER A 978 -42.87 -23.24 4.83
CA SER A 978 -43.57 -23.05 6.11
C SER A 978 -43.39 -24.27 7.02
N LYS A 979 -42.92 -24.05 8.25
CA LYS A 979 -42.92 -25.08 9.30
C LYS A 979 -44.37 -25.46 9.64
N LYS A 980 -44.60 -26.67 10.15
CA LYS A 980 -45.94 -27.15 10.49
C LYS A 980 -45.93 -28.01 11.76
N THR A 981 -47.05 -28.02 12.47
CA THR A 981 -47.27 -28.95 13.60
C THR A 981 -47.54 -30.37 13.13
N THR A 982 -47.54 -31.31 14.07
CA THR A 982 -48.20 -32.61 13.91
C THR A 982 -49.69 -32.46 13.63
N VAL A 983 -50.26 -33.49 13.00
CA VAL A 983 -51.70 -33.60 12.74
C VAL A 983 -52.37 -34.21 13.96
N ARG A 984 -53.41 -33.56 14.50
CA ARG A 984 -54.19 -34.07 15.64
C ARG A 984 -55.53 -34.60 15.14
N HIS A 985 -55.56 -35.89 14.83
CA HIS A 985 -56.74 -36.52 14.24
C HIS A 985 -57.99 -36.39 15.13
N LYS A 986 -59.13 -36.08 14.50
CA LYS A 986 -60.49 -36.01 15.06
C LYS A 986 -60.65 -35.10 16.29
N ASN A 987 -59.91 -33.99 16.37
CA ASN A 987 -59.90 -33.12 17.53
C ASN A 987 -60.15 -31.64 17.17
N LEU A 988 -61.28 -31.08 17.65
CA LEU A 988 -61.63 -29.66 17.47
C LEU A 988 -61.07 -28.72 18.57
N ASN A 989 -60.39 -29.29 19.57
CA ASN A 989 -59.62 -28.59 20.60
C ASN A 989 -58.20 -29.22 20.71
N PRO A 990 -57.40 -29.18 19.63
CA PRO A 990 -56.10 -29.86 19.58
C PRO A 990 -55.07 -29.17 20.45
N GLU A 991 -54.24 -29.96 21.14
CA GLU A 991 -53.04 -29.47 21.83
C GLU A 991 -51.79 -30.03 21.13
N TRP A 992 -50.86 -29.15 20.79
CA TRP A 992 -49.61 -29.48 20.11
C TRP A 992 -48.43 -29.32 21.06
N ASN A 993 -48.31 -28.14 21.68
CA ASN A 993 -47.14 -27.70 22.46
C ASN A 993 -45.82 -27.82 21.67
N GLU A 994 -45.88 -27.57 20.36
CA GLU A 994 -44.76 -27.69 19.42
C GLU A 994 -44.09 -26.34 19.17
N GLU A 995 -42.75 -26.32 19.11
CA GLU A 995 -41.94 -25.10 19.04
C GLU A 995 -41.25 -24.93 17.67
N PHE A 996 -41.24 -23.69 17.17
CA PHE A 996 -40.68 -23.33 15.87
C PHE A 996 -39.85 -22.05 15.95
N ASN A 997 -38.55 -22.17 15.70
CA ASN A 997 -37.64 -21.02 15.63
C ASN A 997 -37.62 -20.46 14.19
N LEU A 998 -37.74 -19.14 14.03
CA LEU A 998 -37.81 -18.43 12.75
C LEU A 998 -36.82 -17.25 12.74
N VAL A 999 -36.15 -17.01 11.60
CA VAL A 999 -35.16 -15.92 11.47
C VAL A 999 -35.85 -14.59 11.20
N VAL A 1000 -35.71 -13.63 12.12
CA VAL A 1000 -36.17 -12.26 11.94
C VAL A 1000 -35.07 -11.46 11.25
N LYS A 1001 -35.45 -10.73 10.20
CA LYS A 1001 -34.58 -9.85 9.40
C LYS A 1001 -35.02 -8.39 9.49
N ASP A 1002 -36.30 -8.16 9.79
CA ASP A 1002 -36.85 -6.85 10.14
C ASP A 1002 -38.09 -7.03 11.04
N PRO A 1003 -38.02 -6.76 12.36
CA PRO A 1003 -39.16 -6.88 13.25
C PRO A 1003 -40.25 -5.81 13.02
N GLN A 1004 -39.94 -4.70 12.33
CA GLN A 1004 -40.89 -3.62 12.09
C GLN A 1004 -41.87 -3.95 10.95
N SER A 1005 -41.38 -4.58 9.88
CA SER A 1005 -42.23 -4.98 8.73
C SER A 1005 -42.67 -6.45 8.72
N GLN A 1006 -41.92 -7.36 9.37
CA GLN A 1006 -42.28 -8.77 9.33
C GLN A 1006 -43.46 -9.14 10.24
N VAL A 1007 -44.22 -10.12 9.77
CA VAL A 1007 -45.47 -10.58 10.37
C VAL A 1007 -45.49 -12.10 10.37
N LEU A 1008 -45.80 -12.69 11.52
CA LEU A 1008 -46.01 -14.12 11.68
C LEU A 1008 -47.38 -14.51 11.10
N GLU A 1009 -47.41 -15.36 10.08
CA GLU A 1009 -48.62 -15.95 9.51
C GLU A 1009 -48.90 -17.31 10.14
N LEU A 1010 -50.05 -17.44 10.79
CA LEU A 1010 -50.54 -18.68 11.38
C LEU A 1010 -51.77 -19.15 10.61
N ASN A 1011 -51.70 -20.33 10.00
CA ASN A 1011 -52.77 -20.86 9.14
C ASN A 1011 -53.16 -22.26 9.61
N VAL A 1012 -54.41 -22.45 10.05
CA VAL A 1012 -54.92 -23.74 10.51
C VAL A 1012 -55.58 -24.47 9.34
N TYR A 1013 -55.15 -25.70 9.11
CA TYR A 1013 -55.60 -26.57 8.03
C TYR A 1013 -56.14 -27.88 8.58
N ASP A 1014 -57.20 -28.38 7.95
CA ASP A 1014 -57.68 -29.75 8.08
C ASP A 1014 -56.76 -30.68 7.28
N TRP A 1015 -56.40 -31.85 7.82
CA TRP A 1015 -55.53 -32.79 7.11
C TRP A 1015 -56.33 -33.78 6.27
N GLU A 1016 -56.01 -33.84 4.98
CA GLU A 1016 -56.71 -34.72 4.03
C GLU A 1016 -55.84 -35.89 3.59
N LYS A 1017 -56.42 -37.10 3.59
CA LYS A 1017 -55.71 -38.32 3.16
C LYS A 1017 -55.55 -38.38 1.64
N VAL A 1018 -56.49 -37.80 0.88
CA VAL A 1018 -56.46 -37.74 -0.59
C VAL A 1018 -57.06 -36.40 -1.05
N GLY A 1019 -56.23 -35.44 -1.41
CA GLY A 1019 -56.70 -34.16 -1.98
C GLY A 1019 -55.91 -32.95 -1.51
N LYS A 1020 -56.58 -31.78 -1.50
CA LYS A 1020 -56.04 -30.54 -0.94
C LYS A 1020 -56.65 -30.29 0.44
N HIS A 1021 -55.81 -30.43 1.46
CA HIS A 1021 -56.04 -30.02 2.86
C HIS A 1021 -56.85 -28.71 2.95
N GLU A 1022 -58.03 -28.73 3.58
CA GLU A 1022 -58.89 -27.55 3.60
C GLU A 1022 -58.42 -26.51 4.63
N LYS A 1023 -58.65 -25.22 4.36
CA LYS A 1023 -58.26 -24.14 5.28
C LYS A 1023 -59.40 -23.85 6.27
N MET A 1024 -59.15 -24.07 7.55
CA MET A 1024 -60.12 -23.81 8.62
C MET A 1024 -60.20 -22.30 8.91
N GLY A 1025 -59.03 -21.68 9.08
CA GLY A 1025 -58.88 -20.23 9.25
C GLY A 1025 -57.40 -19.79 9.34
N MET A 1026 -57.19 -18.50 9.62
CA MET A 1026 -55.85 -17.92 9.83
C MET A 1026 -55.89 -16.73 10.79
N ASN A 1027 -54.73 -16.34 11.32
CA ASN A 1027 -54.50 -15.02 11.88
C ASN A 1027 -53.04 -14.58 11.61
N LYS A 1028 -52.68 -13.35 11.94
CA LYS A 1028 -51.36 -12.75 11.76
C LYS A 1028 -50.94 -11.95 13.00
N VAL A 1029 -49.69 -12.09 13.44
CA VAL A 1029 -49.12 -11.30 14.54
C VAL A 1029 -47.94 -10.47 14.02
N SER A 1030 -47.95 -9.16 14.19
CA SER A 1030 -46.83 -8.30 13.80
C SER A 1030 -45.73 -8.37 14.85
N LEU A 1031 -44.46 -8.46 14.42
CA LEU A 1031 -43.35 -8.69 15.34
C LEU A 1031 -43.02 -7.47 16.20
N LYS A 1032 -43.31 -6.26 15.70
CA LYS A 1032 -43.19 -4.98 16.43
C LYS A 1032 -44.02 -4.93 17.72
N ASP A 1033 -45.09 -5.73 17.81
CA ASP A 1033 -46.02 -5.76 18.94
C ASP A 1033 -45.56 -6.76 20.03
N LEU A 1034 -44.35 -7.32 19.90
CA LEU A 1034 -43.74 -8.27 20.84
C LEU A 1034 -42.57 -7.60 21.61
N PRO A 1035 -42.57 -7.61 22.95
CA PRO A 1035 -41.43 -7.15 23.75
C PRO A 1035 -40.18 -8.03 23.52
N PRO A 1036 -38.97 -7.46 23.41
CA PRO A 1036 -37.74 -8.23 23.28
C PRO A 1036 -37.43 -9.10 24.51
N ASN A 1037 -36.99 -10.34 24.27
CA ASN A 1037 -36.63 -11.39 25.23
C ASN A 1037 -37.74 -11.83 26.21
N GLU A 1038 -38.97 -11.30 26.11
CA GLU A 1038 -40.10 -11.66 26.97
C GLU A 1038 -41.09 -12.62 26.26
N PRO A 1039 -41.53 -13.71 26.91
CA PRO A 1039 -42.53 -14.63 26.34
C PRO A 1039 -43.95 -14.05 26.46
N LYS A 1040 -44.64 -13.92 25.32
CA LYS A 1040 -45.99 -13.36 25.23
C LYS A 1040 -46.98 -14.40 24.73
N VAL A 1041 -47.88 -14.85 25.62
CA VAL A 1041 -49.00 -15.75 25.26
C VAL A 1041 -50.13 -14.93 24.65
N ILE A 1042 -50.63 -15.35 23.49
CA ILE A 1042 -51.68 -14.66 22.72
C ILE A 1042 -52.74 -15.67 22.27
N THR A 1043 -54.00 -15.38 22.55
CA THR A 1043 -55.16 -16.06 21.97
C THR A 1043 -55.64 -15.29 20.75
N LEU A 1044 -55.76 -15.98 19.61
CA LEU A 1044 -56.09 -15.40 18.31
C LEU A 1044 -57.38 -16.03 17.77
N ASP A 1045 -58.42 -15.22 17.55
CA ASP A 1045 -59.61 -15.68 16.82
C ASP A 1045 -59.26 -15.99 15.36
N LEU A 1046 -59.71 -17.13 14.84
CA LEU A 1046 -59.39 -17.53 13.48
C LEU A 1046 -60.33 -16.83 12.48
N LEU A 1047 -59.74 -16.18 11.48
CA LEU A 1047 -60.45 -15.47 10.40
C LEU A 1047 -60.43 -16.28 9.10
N LYS A 1048 -61.30 -15.95 8.14
CA LYS A 1048 -61.24 -16.51 6.78
C LYS A 1048 -60.14 -15.81 5.97
N THR A 1049 -60.12 -14.48 6.06
CA THR A 1049 -59.25 -13.54 5.35
C THR A 1049 -58.70 -12.53 6.36
N MET A 1050 -57.70 -11.73 5.99
CA MET A 1050 -57.22 -10.61 6.84
C MET A 1050 -57.89 -9.28 6.49
N GLU A 1051 -58.98 -9.31 5.72
CA GLU A 1051 -59.73 -8.11 5.33
C GLU A 1051 -60.69 -7.71 6.44
N VAL A 1052 -60.47 -6.52 7.00
CA VAL A 1052 -61.13 -6.03 8.23
C VAL A 1052 -62.67 -5.99 8.09
N ASN A 1053 -63.18 -5.83 6.87
CA ASN A 1053 -64.61 -5.71 6.57
C ASN A 1053 -65.20 -6.91 5.80
N ASP A 1054 -64.49 -8.05 5.64
CA ASP A 1054 -65.06 -9.25 4.99
C ASP A 1054 -66.19 -9.85 5.86
N PRO A 1055 -67.46 -9.88 5.40
CA PRO A 1055 -68.58 -10.41 6.19
C PRO A 1055 -68.41 -11.88 6.61
N GLN A 1056 -67.50 -12.62 5.99
CA GLN A 1056 -67.21 -14.03 6.27
C GLN A 1056 -66.24 -14.22 7.45
N ASN A 1057 -65.66 -13.14 7.98
CA ASN A 1057 -64.89 -13.11 9.23
C ASN A 1057 -65.79 -13.06 10.47
N ASN A 1058 -67.05 -12.62 10.34
CA ASN A 1058 -68.06 -12.70 11.42
C ASN A 1058 -68.50 -14.14 11.75
N LYS A 1059 -68.02 -15.15 11.00
CA LYS A 1059 -68.27 -16.57 11.28
C LYS A 1059 -67.14 -17.13 12.16
N ASN A 1060 -67.48 -17.47 13.40
CA ASN A 1060 -66.55 -18.08 14.37
C ASN A 1060 -65.90 -19.36 13.79
N ARG A 1061 -64.56 -19.40 13.78
CA ARG A 1061 -63.74 -20.52 13.28
C ARG A 1061 -62.94 -21.25 14.36
N GLY A 1062 -63.20 -20.92 15.62
CA GLY A 1062 -62.36 -21.29 16.75
C GLY A 1062 -61.21 -20.31 16.97
N GLN A 1063 -60.39 -20.62 17.98
CA GLN A 1063 -59.31 -19.78 18.47
C GLN A 1063 -58.00 -20.57 18.48
N LEU A 1064 -56.88 -19.91 18.27
CA LEU A 1064 -55.53 -20.48 18.34
C LEU A 1064 -54.74 -19.77 19.44
N VAL A 1065 -54.15 -20.53 20.36
CA VAL A 1065 -53.30 -20.03 21.44
C VAL A 1065 -51.84 -20.31 21.10
N VAL A 1066 -51.03 -19.26 21.04
CA VAL A 1066 -49.58 -19.33 20.79
C VAL A 1066 -48.82 -18.56 21.87
N GLU A 1067 -47.59 -18.99 22.14
CA GLU A 1067 -46.62 -18.26 22.95
C GLU A 1067 -45.47 -17.84 22.04
N LEU A 1068 -45.15 -16.54 22.05
CA LEU A 1068 -44.18 -15.92 21.15
C LEU A 1068 -43.09 -15.22 21.96
N THR A 1069 -41.81 -15.50 21.65
CA THR A 1069 -40.68 -14.79 22.25
C THR A 1069 -39.77 -14.27 21.14
N TYR A 1070 -39.59 -12.95 21.04
CA TYR A 1070 -38.65 -12.35 20.09
C TYR A 1070 -37.30 -12.08 20.78
N LYS A 1071 -36.25 -12.79 20.37
CA LYS A 1071 -34.87 -12.59 20.84
C LYS A 1071 -34.05 -11.82 19.79
N PRO A 1072 -33.73 -10.53 20.00
CA PRO A 1072 -32.76 -9.83 19.16
C PRO A 1072 -31.35 -10.41 19.35
N PHE A 1073 -30.49 -10.36 18.33
CA PHE A 1073 -29.07 -10.63 18.53
C PHE A 1073 -28.39 -9.46 19.26
N LYS A 1074 -27.31 -9.73 20.00
CA LYS A 1074 -26.46 -8.67 20.57
C LYS A 1074 -25.78 -7.89 19.44
N GLU A 1075 -25.82 -6.56 19.52
CA GLU A 1075 -24.92 -5.70 18.75
C GLU A 1075 -23.52 -5.71 19.39
N GLU A 1076 -22.78 -6.82 19.22
CA GLU A 1076 -21.33 -6.81 19.40
C GLU A 1076 -20.73 -5.95 18.28
N GLY A 1077 -20.13 -4.82 18.66
CA GLY A 1077 -20.03 -3.65 17.80
C GLY A 1077 -19.07 -3.77 16.60
N LEU A 1078 -19.40 -2.98 15.56
CA LEU A 1078 -18.36 -2.37 14.74
C LEU A 1078 -17.45 -1.53 15.67
N PRO A 1079 -16.11 -1.56 15.51
CA PRO A 1079 -15.21 -0.85 16.42
C PRO A 1079 -15.30 0.67 16.26
N GLN A 1080 -16.19 1.30 17.02
CA GLN A 1080 -16.11 2.71 17.39
C GLN A 1080 -15.17 2.88 18.58
N GLY A 1081 -14.30 3.89 18.52
CA GLY A 1081 -13.62 4.45 19.70
C GLY A 1081 -12.52 3.59 20.34
N PHE A 1082 -11.33 4.17 20.53
CA PHE A 1082 -10.43 3.71 21.58
C PHE A 1082 -10.86 4.37 22.89
N GLU A 1083 -11.57 3.66 23.77
CA GLU A 1083 -11.67 4.06 25.17
C GLU A 1083 -11.83 2.85 26.10
N ASP A 1084 -11.01 2.87 27.16
CA ASP A 1084 -10.91 1.98 28.32
C ASP A 1084 -10.79 0.45 28.18
N SER A 1085 -10.22 -0.12 29.23
CA SER A 1085 -9.75 -1.50 29.34
C SER A 1085 -10.44 -2.24 30.49
N GLN A 1086 -10.72 -3.53 30.33
CA GLN A 1086 -10.21 -4.59 31.23
C GLN A 1086 -10.65 -6.02 30.84
N SER A 1087 -10.01 -7.00 31.49
CA SER A 1087 -10.31 -8.44 31.55
C SER A 1087 -10.44 -9.22 30.23
N VAL A 1088 -9.48 -10.13 30.01
CA VAL A 1088 -9.77 -11.41 29.34
C VAL A 1088 -10.32 -12.36 30.40
N GLN A 1089 -11.54 -12.87 30.23
CA GLN A 1089 -12.05 -14.01 30.98
C GLN A 1089 -12.14 -15.22 30.05
N ASN A 1090 -11.56 -16.33 30.46
CA ASN A 1090 -11.87 -17.63 29.86
C ASN A 1090 -13.28 -18.03 30.31
N ALA A 1091 -14.04 -18.72 29.46
CA ALA A 1091 -15.33 -19.28 29.87
C ALA A 1091 -15.10 -20.36 30.96
N PRO A 1092 -15.87 -20.36 32.05
CA PRO A 1092 -15.78 -21.40 33.08
C PRO A 1092 -16.43 -22.71 32.62
N ASP A 1093 -15.95 -23.82 33.17
CA ASP A 1093 -16.52 -25.14 32.94
C ASP A 1093 -18.00 -25.22 33.37
N GLY A 1094 -18.83 -25.83 32.53
CA GLY A 1094 -20.27 -26.02 32.81
C GLY A 1094 -21.21 -24.98 32.18
N THR A 1095 -21.00 -24.62 30.90
CA THR A 1095 -21.88 -23.67 30.17
C THR A 1095 -22.88 -24.35 29.20
N PRO A 1096 -24.13 -24.63 29.61
CA PRO A 1096 -25.28 -24.84 28.72
C PRO A 1096 -26.12 -23.55 28.59
N THR A 1097 -26.96 -23.33 27.57
CA THR A 1097 -27.10 -23.93 26.23
C THR A 1097 -27.64 -22.80 25.34
N GLY A 1098 -26.75 -22.04 24.71
CA GLY A 1098 -27.10 -20.88 23.87
C GLY A 1098 -27.02 -21.23 22.40
N GLY A 1099 -28.17 -21.28 21.72
CA GLY A 1099 -28.25 -21.43 20.28
C GLY A 1099 -27.66 -20.23 19.53
N GLY A 1100 -27.59 -20.34 18.21
CA GLY A 1100 -27.04 -19.27 17.38
C GLY A 1100 -27.18 -19.50 15.89
N LEU A 1101 -26.72 -18.50 15.14
CA LEU A 1101 -26.71 -18.51 13.69
C LEU A 1101 -25.28 -18.69 13.18
N LEU A 1102 -25.06 -19.80 12.47
CA LEU A 1102 -23.87 -20.01 11.66
C LEU A 1102 -24.14 -19.44 10.27
N VAL A 1103 -23.43 -18.38 9.92
CA VAL A 1103 -23.43 -17.78 8.58
C VAL A 1103 -22.20 -18.30 7.83
N VAL A 1104 -22.40 -18.71 6.58
CA VAL A 1104 -21.39 -19.30 5.70
C VAL A 1104 -21.38 -18.54 4.39
N ILE A 1105 -20.28 -17.87 4.05
CA ILE A 1105 -20.13 -17.14 2.80
C ILE A 1105 -19.12 -17.89 1.93
N VAL A 1106 -19.54 -18.27 0.73
CA VAL A 1106 -18.66 -18.88 -0.28
C VAL A 1106 -18.20 -17.77 -1.22
N HIS A 1107 -16.96 -17.33 -1.06
CA HIS A 1107 -16.40 -16.20 -1.81
C HIS A 1107 -15.99 -16.64 -3.22
N GLU A 1108 -14.84 -17.32 -3.32
CA GLU A 1108 -14.24 -17.77 -4.57
C GLU A 1108 -13.66 -19.19 -4.45
N ALA A 1109 -13.43 -19.85 -5.58
CA ALA A 1109 -12.51 -20.97 -5.69
C ALA A 1109 -11.41 -20.64 -6.71
N GLN A 1110 -10.32 -21.39 -6.67
CA GLN A 1110 -9.16 -21.22 -7.52
C GLN A 1110 -8.71 -22.58 -8.06
N ASP A 1111 -8.11 -22.59 -9.25
CA ASP A 1111 -7.46 -23.76 -9.88
C ASP A 1111 -8.35 -25.00 -10.12
N LEU A 1112 -9.69 -24.87 -10.13
CA LEU A 1112 -10.58 -26.04 -10.26
C LEU A 1112 -10.39 -26.79 -11.60
N GLU A 1113 -10.24 -28.12 -11.54
CA GLU A 1113 -10.01 -29.01 -12.69
C GLU A 1113 -11.14 -30.04 -12.83
N GLY A 1114 -12.03 -29.85 -13.81
CA GLY A 1114 -13.00 -30.86 -14.23
C GLY A 1114 -12.44 -31.70 -15.39
N LYS A 1115 -12.73 -33.00 -15.41
CA LYS A 1115 -12.27 -33.93 -16.45
C LYS A 1115 -12.99 -33.70 -17.79
N HIS A 1116 -14.21 -33.15 -17.74
CA HIS A 1116 -15.03 -32.93 -18.94
C HIS A 1116 -15.53 -31.48 -19.04
N HIS A 1117 -15.77 -30.81 -17.91
CA HIS A 1117 -16.19 -29.41 -17.88
C HIS A 1117 -15.90 -28.73 -16.54
N THR A 1118 -15.52 -27.45 -16.57
CA THR A 1118 -15.44 -26.60 -15.38
C THR A 1118 -16.57 -25.58 -15.39
N ASN A 1119 -17.78 -26.02 -15.03
CA ASN A 1119 -18.96 -25.18 -14.80
C ASN A 1119 -19.33 -25.22 -13.30
N PRO A 1120 -18.48 -24.66 -12.42
CA PRO A 1120 -18.51 -24.96 -11.01
C PRO A 1120 -19.70 -24.31 -10.27
N TYR A 1121 -20.20 -25.04 -9.29
CA TYR A 1121 -21.03 -24.56 -8.18
C TYR A 1121 -20.59 -25.28 -6.91
N VAL A 1122 -20.95 -24.74 -5.75
CA VAL A 1122 -20.59 -25.30 -4.44
C VAL A 1122 -21.83 -25.83 -3.75
N ARG A 1123 -21.71 -26.95 -3.05
CA ARG A 1123 -22.76 -27.64 -2.29
C ARG A 1123 -22.30 -27.80 -0.84
N ILE A 1124 -23.04 -27.20 0.08
CA ILE A 1124 -22.79 -27.29 1.53
C ILE A 1124 -23.77 -28.30 2.11
N LEU A 1125 -23.26 -29.21 2.94
CA LEU A 1125 -23.99 -30.28 3.62
C LEU A 1125 -23.72 -30.20 5.13
N PHE A 1126 -24.77 -29.98 5.93
CA PHE A 1126 -24.62 -29.75 7.37
C PHE A 1126 -25.89 -30.08 8.16
N LYS A 1127 -25.78 -30.88 9.24
CA LYS A 1127 -26.89 -31.43 10.05
C LYS A 1127 -28.11 -31.93 9.21
N GLY A 1128 -27.85 -32.53 8.04
CA GLY A 1128 -28.88 -33.04 7.12
C GLY A 1128 -29.53 -31.98 6.22
N GLU A 1129 -29.22 -30.69 6.41
CA GLU A 1129 -29.58 -29.64 5.47
C GLU A 1129 -28.57 -29.52 4.33
N GLU A 1130 -29.08 -29.14 3.15
CA GLU A 1130 -28.27 -28.88 1.97
C GLU A 1130 -28.46 -27.42 1.50
N ARG A 1131 -27.37 -26.80 1.01
CA ARG A 1131 -27.37 -25.50 0.33
C ARG A 1131 -26.50 -25.57 -0.92
N LYS A 1132 -26.75 -24.70 -1.90
CA LYS A 1132 -25.97 -24.61 -3.14
C LYS A 1132 -25.79 -23.18 -3.61
N THR A 1133 -24.61 -22.86 -4.15
CA THR A 1133 -24.38 -21.65 -4.95
C THR A 1133 -24.89 -21.82 -6.39
N LYS A 1134 -24.88 -20.72 -7.15
CA LYS A 1134 -25.18 -20.69 -8.59
C LYS A 1134 -24.06 -21.33 -9.40
N HIS A 1135 -24.40 -21.80 -10.60
CA HIS A 1135 -23.44 -22.32 -11.56
C HIS A 1135 -22.71 -21.18 -12.30
N VAL A 1136 -21.41 -21.07 -12.09
CA VAL A 1136 -20.52 -20.30 -12.98
C VAL A 1136 -20.20 -21.17 -14.20
N ARG A 1137 -20.10 -20.61 -15.40
CA ARG A 1137 -19.84 -21.38 -16.64
C ARG A 1137 -18.40 -21.20 -17.10
N LYS A 1138 -17.75 -22.30 -17.51
CA LYS A 1138 -16.39 -22.34 -18.09
C LYS A 1138 -15.35 -21.52 -17.32
N ASN A 1139 -15.32 -21.64 -16.00
CA ASN A 1139 -14.35 -20.92 -15.15
C ASN A 1139 -13.67 -21.87 -14.17
N ARG A 1140 -12.34 -21.80 -14.08
CA ARG A 1140 -11.52 -22.52 -13.08
C ARG A 1140 -11.43 -21.76 -11.75
N ASP A 1141 -11.62 -20.45 -11.82
CA ASP A 1141 -11.46 -19.50 -10.71
C ASP A 1141 -12.79 -18.75 -10.48
N PRO A 1142 -13.87 -19.48 -10.12
CA PRO A 1142 -15.21 -18.90 -9.95
C PRO A 1142 -15.29 -18.01 -8.72
N ARG A 1143 -16.11 -16.97 -8.83
CA ARG A 1143 -16.58 -16.15 -7.70
C ARG A 1143 -18.09 -16.29 -7.58
N TRP A 1144 -18.57 -16.44 -6.35
CA TRP A 1144 -19.99 -16.57 -6.01
C TRP A 1144 -20.46 -15.44 -5.11
N GLU A 1145 -19.70 -15.15 -4.05
CA GLU A 1145 -20.08 -14.20 -2.97
C GLU A 1145 -21.48 -14.52 -2.40
N GLU A 1146 -21.79 -15.80 -2.19
CA GLU A 1146 -23.11 -16.26 -1.75
C GLU A 1146 -23.13 -16.66 -0.27
N GLU A 1147 -24.02 -16.01 0.49
CA GLU A 1147 -24.27 -16.23 1.92
C GLU A 1147 -25.37 -17.28 2.16
N PHE A 1148 -25.09 -18.21 3.08
CA PHE A 1148 -26.03 -19.21 3.59
C PHE A 1148 -26.09 -19.13 5.11
N ALA A 1149 -27.27 -19.29 5.69
CA ALA A 1149 -27.47 -19.30 7.13
C ALA A 1149 -28.04 -20.65 7.61
N PHE A 1150 -27.45 -21.16 8.69
CA PHE A 1150 -27.88 -22.35 9.42
C PHE A 1150 -28.16 -21.94 10.87
N MET A 1151 -29.36 -22.24 11.36
CA MET A 1151 -29.74 -22.00 12.75
C MET A 1151 -29.46 -23.26 13.56
N LEU A 1152 -28.85 -23.10 14.73
CA LEU A 1152 -28.51 -24.21 15.62
C LEU A 1152 -28.99 -23.92 17.04
N GLU A 1153 -29.48 -24.96 17.70
CA GLU A 1153 -30.00 -24.92 19.08
C GLU A 1153 -28.86 -24.93 20.12
N GLU A 1154 -27.66 -25.29 19.68
CA GLU A 1154 -26.41 -25.39 20.44
C GLU A 1154 -25.24 -24.84 19.59
N PRO A 1155 -24.12 -24.41 20.19
CA PRO A 1155 -22.92 -24.09 19.43
C PRO A 1155 -22.34 -25.34 18.73
N PRO A 1156 -21.93 -25.26 17.45
CA PRO A 1156 -21.48 -26.42 16.67
C PRO A 1156 -20.09 -26.97 17.04
N THR A 1157 -19.67 -26.89 18.31
CA THR A 1157 -18.28 -27.19 18.73
C THR A 1157 -17.80 -28.59 18.37
N ASN A 1158 -18.68 -29.60 18.46
CA ASN A 1158 -18.36 -30.99 18.12
C ASN A 1158 -18.74 -31.38 16.67
N HIS A 1159 -19.03 -30.40 15.80
CA HIS A 1159 -19.58 -30.65 14.46
C HIS A 1159 -18.63 -30.23 13.33
N LYS A 1160 -18.75 -30.92 12.19
CA LYS A 1160 -18.10 -30.55 10.94
C LYS A 1160 -19.13 -30.15 9.88
N MET A 1161 -18.71 -29.30 8.94
CA MET A 1161 -19.46 -28.90 7.76
C MET A 1161 -18.76 -29.41 6.51
N HIS A 1162 -19.47 -30.16 5.68
CA HIS A 1162 -18.94 -30.72 4.44
C HIS A 1162 -19.28 -29.81 3.26
N VAL A 1163 -18.29 -29.48 2.42
CA VAL A 1163 -18.45 -28.54 1.31
C VAL A 1163 -17.81 -29.09 0.03
N GLU A 1164 -18.64 -29.45 -0.95
CA GLU A 1164 -18.21 -30.00 -2.25
C GLU A 1164 -18.21 -28.89 -3.32
N ALA A 1165 -17.14 -28.80 -4.12
CA ALA A 1165 -17.14 -28.12 -5.41
C ALA A 1165 -17.55 -29.12 -6.51
N LEU A 1166 -18.58 -28.79 -7.28
CA LEU A 1166 -19.22 -29.68 -8.26
C LEU A 1166 -19.37 -28.99 -9.60
N SER A 1167 -19.31 -29.76 -10.69
CA SER A 1167 -19.48 -29.26 -12.07
C SER A 1167 -20.66 -29.94 -12.77
N SER A 1168 -21.29 -29.23 -13.71
CA SER A 1168 -22.39 -29.79 -14.49
C SER A 1168 -22.51 -29.22 -15.91
N SER A 1169 -22.84 -30.07 -16.87
CA SER A 1169 -23.05 -29.69 -18.27
C SER A 1169 -24.19 -28.68 -18.44
N SER A 1170 -23.99 -27.73 -19.35
CA SER A 1170 -25.02 -26.74 -19.72
C SER A 1170 -25.85 -27.16 -20.93
N ARG A 1171 -25.73 -28.41 -21.40
CA ARG A 1171 -26.55 -28.98 -22.49
C ARG A 1171 -27.54 -29.99 -21.92
N ILE A 1172 -28.82 -29.79 -22.22
CA ILE A 1172 -29.88 -30.78 -21.97
C ILE A 1172 -29.66 -31.93 -22.96
N GLY A 1173 -29.07 -33.05 -22.50
CA GLY A 1173 -28.69 -34.14 -23.41
C GLY A 1173 -27.76 -35.21 -22.84
N LEU A 1174 -28.23 -35.95 -21.82
CA LEU A 1174 -27.98 -37.38 -21.54
C LEU A 1174 -26.55 -38.01 -21.49
N LEU A 1175 -25.45 -37.34 -21.84
CA LEU A 1175 -24.15 -38.02 -22.03
C LEU A 1175 -23.07 -37.82 -20.95
N HIS A 1176 -23.17 -36.81 -20.08
CA HIS A 1176 -22.23 -36.62 -18.96
C HIS A 1176 -22.95 -36.24 -17.67
N PRO A 1177 -22.77 -36.99 -16.56
CA PRO A 1177 -23.31 -36.64 -15.25
C PRO A 1177 -22.50 -35.51 -14.59
N LYS A 1178 -22.93 -35.10 -13.39
CA LYS A 1178 -22.17 -34.17 -12.55
C LYS A 1178 -20.84 -34.79 -12.13
N GLU A 1179 -19.77 -34.00 -12.14
CA GLU A 1179 -18.45 -34.41 -11.64
C GLU A 1179 -18.06 -33.59 -10.40
N CYS A 1180 -17.34 -34.21 -9.46
CA CYS A 1180 -16.74 -33.52 -8.32
C CYS A 1180 -15.41 -32.88 -8.74
N LEU A 1181 -15.17 -31.66 -8.26
CA LEU A 1181 -13.95 -30.87 -8.46
C LEU A 1181 -13.08 -30.86 -7.18
N GLY A 1182 -13.56 -31.52 -6.12
CA GLY A 1182 -12.96 -31.66 -4.80
C GLY A 1182 -13.86 -31.13 -3.68
N TYR A 1183 -13.56 -31.45 -2.42
CA TYR A 1183 -14.37 -31.09 -1.25
C TYR A 1183 -13.52 -30.72 -0.01
N VAL A 1184 -14.15 -30.19 1.04
CA VAL A 1184 -13.51 -29.98 2.35
C VAL A 1184 -14.49 -30.25 3.50
N ASP A 1185 -13.99 -30.87 4.58
CA ASP A 1185 -14.67 -31.01 5.87
C ASP A 1185 -14.13 -30.01 6.90
N ILE A 1186 -14.87 -28.94 7.16
CA ILE A 1186 -14.43 -27.84 8.03
C ILE A 1186 -14.88 -28.07 9.47
N SER A 1187 -13.97 -27.92 10.43
CA SER A 1187 -14.25 -27.89 11.88
C SER A 1187 -15.05 -26.64 12.24
N LEU A 1188 -16.15 -26.78 12.98
CA LEU A 1188 -16.93 -25.64 13.47
C LEU A 1188 -16.62 -25.26 14.93
N ALA A 1189 -15.69 -25.96 15.59
CA ALA A 1189 -15.18 -25.59 16.92
C ALA A 1189 -14.61 -24.18 16.93
N ASP A 1190 -13.78 -23.88 15.93
CA ASP A 1190 -12.93 -22.70 15.92
C ASP A 1190 -13.73 -21.42 15.65
N VAL A 1191 -14.79 -21.47 14.85
CA VAL A 1191 -15.65 -20.29 14.60
C VAL A 1191 -16.51 -19.93 15.81
N VAL A 1192 -16.88 -20.89 16.66
CA VAL A 1192 -17.60 -20.60 17.93
C VAL A 1192 -16.74 -19.73 18.84
N THR A 1193 -15.45 -20.06 18.97
CA THR A 1193 -14.48 -19.32 19.79
C THR A 1193 -14.08 -17.99 19.15
N ASN A 1194 -13.76 -17.97 17.86
CA ASN A 1194 -13.21 -16.78 17.18
C ASN A 1194 -14.28 -15.81 16.65
N LYS A 1195 -15.58 -16.15 16.76
CA LYS A 1195 -16.76 -15.46 16.18
C LYS A 1195 -16.78 -15.35 14.64
N ARG A 1196 -15.63 -15.23 13.97
CA ARG A 1196 -15.46 -15.15 12.51
C ARG A 1196 -14.15 -15.80 12.08
N ILE A 1197 -14.20 -16.62 11.03
CA ILE A 1197 -13.03 -17.22 10.36
C ILE A 1197 -13.22 -17.03 8.85
N ASN A 1198 -12.22 -16.52 8.15
CA ASN A 1198 -12.21 -16.44 6.68
C ASN A 1198 -10.90 -17.06 6.18
N GLU A 1199 -10.99 -18.24 5.57
CA GLU A 1199 -9.83 -19.06 5.22
C GLU A 1199 -9.93 -19.64 3.80
N LYS A 1200 -8.76 -19.91 3.22
CA LYS A 1200 -8.62 -20.61 1.93
C LYS A 1200 -8.24 -22.07 2.18
N TYR A 1201 -9.23 -22.94 2.06
CA TYR A 1201 -9.09 -24.38 2.20
C TYR A 1201 -8.59 -24.99 0.88
N HIS A 1202 -7.69 -25.97 0.97
CA HIS A 1202 -7.42 -26.87 -0.15
C HIS A 1202 -8.55 -27.89 -0.25
N LEU A 1203 -8.97 -28.21 -1.48
CA LEU A 1203 -10.00 -29.20 -1.75
C LEU A 1203 -9.37 -30.60 -1.85
N ILE A 1204 -9.82 -31.50 -0.97
CA ILE A 1204 -9.59 -32.94 -1.02
C ILE A 1204 -10.14 -33.48 -2.35
N ASP A 1205 -9.48 -34.48 -2.95
CA ASP A 1205 -9.73 -34.99 -4.30
C ASP A 1205 -9.60 -33.96 -5.44
N SER A 1206 -9.04 -32.78 -5.16
CA SER A 1206 -8.57 -31.82 -6.17
C SER A 1206 -7.05 -31.78 -6.25
N LYS A 1207 -6.50 -31.58 -7.45
CA LYS A 1207 -5.05 -31.58 -7.67
C LYS A 1207 -4.37 -30.31 -7.13
N ASN A 1208 -4.97 -29.15 -7.43
CA ASN A 1208 -4.52 -27.83 -7.01
C ASN A 1208 -5.67 -27.00 -6.38
N GLY A 1209 -6.91 -27.46 -6.48
CA GLY A 1209 -8.11 -26.66 -6.23
C GLY A 1209 -8.20 -26.14 -4.80
N ARG A 1210 -8.57 -24.87 -4.67
CA ARG A 1210 -8.80 -24.19 -3.39
C ARG A 1210 -10.17 -23.54 -3.36
N ILE A 1211 -10.73 -23.38 -2.16
CA ILE A 1211 -11.98 -22.67 -1.92
C ILE A 1211 -11.83 -21.70 -0.74
N GLN A 1212 -12.30 -20.47 -0.90
CA GLN A 1212 -12.35 -19.47 0.17
C GLN A 1212 -13.74 -19.46 0.81
N ILE A 1213 -13.80 -19.78 2.10
CA ILE A 1213 -15.03 -19.86 2.88
C ILE A 1213 -14.88 -19.01 4.13
N GLU A 1214 -15.83 -18.12 4.33
CA GLU A 1214 -16.01 -17.41 5.60
C GLU A 1214 -17.12 -18.04 6.42
N LEU A 1215 -16.83 -18.27 7.70
CA LEU A 1215 -17.79 -18.68 8.72
C LEU A 1215 -17.93 -17.54 9.73
N GLN A 1216 -19.17 -17.25 10.15
CA GLN A 1216 -19.46 -16.36 11.27
C GLN A 1216 -20.41 -17.06 12.26
N TRP A 1217 -20.11 -17.00 13.55
CA TRP A 1217 -20.98 -17.53 14.61
C TRP A 1217 -21.60 -16.39 15.42
N ARG A 1218 -22.92 -16.29 15.38
CA ARG A 1218 -23.70 -15.28 16.13
C ARG A 1218 -24.54 -15.97 17.19
N THR A 1219 -24.12 -15.85 18.45
CA THR A 1219 -24.86 -16.33 19.62
C THR A 1219 -26.17 -15.55 19.80
N SER A 1220 -27.30 -16.25 20.04
CA SER A 1220 -28.50 -15.59 20.54
C SER A 1220 -28.34 -15.18 22.01
N THR A 1221 -29.20 -14.28 22.47
CA THR A 1221 -29.46 -14.06 23.91
C THR A 1221 -30.30 -15.20 24.50
#